data_AF-A0A835Z582-F1
#
_entry.id   AF-A0A835Z582-F1
#
_cell.length_a   1.000
_cell.length_b   1.000
_cell.length_c   1.000
_cell.angle_alpha   90.00
_cell.angle_beta   90.00
_cell.angle_gamma   90.00
#
_symmetry.space_group_name_H-M   'P 1'
#
loop_
_entity.id
_entity.type
_entity.pdbx_description
1 polymer ?
#
loop_
_entity_poly.entity_id
_entity_poly.type
_entity_poly.pdbx_seq_one_letter_code
_entity_poly.pdbx_strand_id
1 'polypeptide(L)'
;PVAGDFFGYAVAVSGSYAVVGAIDKDPLAIPSTGAAYILELNGSTGEWEHKAVLYPTDVRTTDQFGYSVAVSGTYAVVGAYASDPGGKTDAGAAYVFERNSGTGAWTQGTKLVASDAMTNDYFGYTVSVSGTYAIVGAYNKKQQGDALSSGAAAGAAYVFERNSGTGAWASGTKLVASDAMPGDRFGSSVSVSGTYAVVGAYWRTQLGVGNSGGVYVFERNSGTAVWEQKAVLFPSDLATGSFFGTVSVSGTYAMVGAYGKTGGGGAYVYERNSGTGAWEEKAILPCSDSTIASFGQSVAIDGTYAVVGAYTKTVSSLASAGGAYMFERLSGTWTQTAILDNPDPAASDFFGISVAVNGIYAVIGCNGKYPASKSMAGATYLYKRNSTTGAWENKTASQSVLITGLTALTTYYFWVRAKVTSSSAYIVLSASSGAITTVTPPSGTATLTFGCAVAVSGSYAVVGAQLKDPLSVANAGGAYVLELSGTTEEWEHKAVLYPADAYAGDTFGSSVAVSGTYAVIGASTCDPGGETGAGAAYVFERNSSTGAWTQGTKLVASDAAPFDTFGYSVSVSGTYAIVGAYNRKRLGAANSGGAYVFERNSGSGWEHKAVLYPTDACVNDGFGCSVAVSGTYAVVGASIADPGGKADAGAAYVFERNSGTGAWEQKTKLVASDAMPNDYFGYSVSVSGTYAVVGAYVRTQLGVVYSGGAYVFERNSGTGTWEQMAGLYPSDLVTFSRFGWSVSVSGTCAIVGALSKSGVGGAYIYERNSVGAWEEKAILTASDSTAQFGISVSIDGTYAVVGANNKTVSSLNGAGGAYVFERAAPSPPPPSPPPPARGQPPTGEWEHKAVLYPTDAYASDFFGYSVAVSGTYAVVGAFFSDPGGKTSAGAAYVFERNSGTIAWEQKTKLVASDAMPNDYFGYSVSVSGTYAVVGAYNRKQLGVSSSGGAYVFERNSGTTVWEQKAVLFPSDLPTGSFFGNSVSVSVTYAIVGAYGKSGGGGAYVYERNSGTGTWEEKAILTMSDTTTGQFGYSVFIDGTYAIVGARLKTVSKTNSGAAYVFERNSGTTAWEQKTKLVAADAMPSDQFGYSVSVSGTYAVVGAYVRKRLGVANSGGAYVFERNSTSGVWEQKTVLFPSDLPTGSMFGYSVSVSGTCAIVGAYSKSGGGGAYIFERNSGTSAWEEKTILACPDSISAIFGFSVSIDGTYAVVSGRNKTVSSVSNAGAAYAYERLSGTPPPSPSPRTPSFRTPAASSP
;
A
#
# COMPACT_ATOMS: atom_id res chain seq x y z
N PRO A 1 -3.90 6.42 -22.09
CA PRO A 1 -3.20 6.57 -23.40
C PRO A 1 -3.26 8.03 -23.85
N VAL A 2 -2.23 8.52 -24.53
CA VAL A 2 -2.18 9.85 -25.16
C VAL A 2 -2.43 9.74 -26.67
N ALA A 3 -2.61 10.88 -27.34
CA ALA A 3 -2.76 10.93 -28.78
C ALA A 3 -1.59 10.21 -29.48
N GLY A 4 -1.90 9.32 -30.42
CA GLY A 4 -0.92 8.53 -31.15
C GLY A 4 -0.56 7.18 -30.52
N ASP A 5 -1.01 6.83 -29.31
CA ASP A 5 -0.62 5.56 -28.66
C ASP A 5 -1.26 4.31 -29.32
N PHE A 6 -2.36 4.44 -30.07
CA PHE A 6 -3.16 3.34 -30.64
C PHE A 6 -3.51 2.23 -29.64
N PHE A 7 -3.85 2.60 -28.40
CA PHE A 7 -4.19 1.63 -27.35
C PHE A 7 -5.43 0.80 -27.73
N GLY A 8 -5.39 -0.52 -27.47
CA GLY A 8 -6.46 -1.42 -27.91
C GLY A 8 -6.25 -2.01 -29.30
N TYR A 9 -5.05 -1.86 -29.88
CA TYR A 9 -4.71 -2.45 -31.18
C TYR A 9 -4.85 -3.98 -31.17
N ALA A 10 -4.34 -4.62 -30.13
CA ALA A 10 -4.49 -6.05 -29.89
C ALA A 10 -4.96 -6.30 -28.46
N VAL A 11 -5.82 -7.30 -28.25
CA VAL A 11 -6.31 -7.69 -26.93
C VAL A 11 -6.26 -9.20 -26.75
N ALA A 12 -5.99 -9.65 -25.53
CA ALA A 12 -6.10 -11.05 -25.13
C ALA A 12 -6.63 -11.13 -23.71
N VAL A 13 -7.33 -12.23 -23.36
CA VAL A 13 -7.85 -12.45 -22.01
C VAL A 13 -7.72 -13.93 -21.62
N SER A 14 -7.29 -14.18 -20.38
CA SER A 14 -7.22 -15.51 -19.80
C SER A 14 -7.33 -15.42 -18.28
N GLY A 15 -8.35 -16.08 -17.71
CA GLY A 15 -8.65 -16.01 -16.29
C GLY A 15 -8.90 -14.56 -15.85
N SER A 16 -8.14 -14.10 -14.87
CA SER A 16 -8.24 -12.74 -14.33
C SER A 16 -7.38 -11.72 -15.07
N TYR A 17 -6.71 -12.06 -16.17
CA TYR A 17 -5.81 -11.14 -16.89
C TYR A 17 -6.31 -10.82 -18.28
N ALA A 18 -6.18 -9.55 -18.65
CA ALA A 18 -6.28 -9.09 -20.02
C ALA A 18 -5.00 -8.34 -20.39
N VAL A 19 -4.55 -8.52 -21.63
CA VAL A 19 -3.37 -7.84 -22.17
C VAL A 19 -3.82 -6.97 -23.33
N VAL A 20 -3.34 -5.73 -23.38
CA VAL A 20 -3.73 -4.73 -24.38
C VAL A 20 -2.50 -4.12 -25.03
N GLY A 21 -2.39 -4.23 -26.35
CA GLY A 21 -1.31 -3.65 -27.14
C GLY A 21 -1.53 -2.16 -27.46
N ALA A 22 -0.43 -1.40 -27.50
CA ALA A 22 -0.36 0.01 -27.90
C ALA A 22 0.91 0.23 -28.73
N ILE A 23 0.78 0.28 -30.05
CA ILE A 23 1.90 0.06 -30.99
C ILE A 23 2.83 1.27 -31.17
N ASP A 24 2.38 2.47 -30.85
CA ASP A 24 3.15 3.72 -31.00
C ASP A 24 3.31 4.44 -29.65
N LYS A 25 3.29 3.66 -28.56
CA LYS A 25 3.65 4.20 -27.25
C LYS A 25 5.16 4.52 -27.22
N ASP A 26 5.52 5.71 -26.75
CA ASP A 26 6.92 6.17 -26.64
C ASP A 26 7.44 6.20 -25.18
N PRO A 27 7.77 5.06 -24.54
CA PRO A 27 8.53 5.05 -23.30
C PRO A 27 9.93 5.66 -23.49
N LEU A 28 10.42 6.37 -22.47
CA LEU A 28 11.80 6.85 -22.40
C LEU A 28 12.24 7.81 -23.53
N ALA A 29 11.28 8.45 -24.23
CA ALA A 29 11.48 9.36 -25.36
C ALA A 29 12.13 8.73 -26.62
N ILE A 30 11.95 7.43 -26.83
CA ILE A 30 12.35 6.72 -28.05
C ILE A 30 11.10 6.53 -28.94
N PRO A 31 11.03 7.14 -30.15
CA PRO A 31 9.82 7.13 -30.99
C PRO A 31 9.39 5.76 -31.55
N SER A 32 8.08 5.52 -31.62
CA SER A 32 7.39 4.37 -32.23
C SER A 32 7.88 3.01 -31.74
N THR A 33 8.13 2.89 -30.43
CA THR A 33 8.70 1.66 -29.85
C THR A 33 7.63 0.67 -29.39
N GLY A 34 6.49 1.16 -28.92
CA GLY A 34 5.31 0.37 -28.56
C GLY A 34 5.34 -0.19 -27.13
N ALA A 35 4.17 -0.61 -26.65
CA ALA A 35 3.97 -1.13 -25.30
C ALA A 35 2.83 -2.15 -25.25
N ALA A 36 2.81 -2.98 -24.19
CA ALA A 36 1.66 -3.82 -23.86
C ALA A 36 1.26 -3.60 -22.40
N TYR A 37 -0.03 -3.53 -22.13
CA TYR A 37 -0.60 -3.22 -20.83
C TYR A 37 -1.26 -4.46 -20.25
N ILE A 38 -0.99 -4.75 -18.97
CA ILE A 38 -1.70 -5.77 -18.21
C ILE A 38 -2.83 -5.13 -17.42
N LEU A 39 -4.04 -5.61 -17.67
CA LEU A 39 -5.22 -5.39 -16.86
C LEU A 39 -5.49 -6.66 -16.05
N GLU A 40 -5.85 -6.51 -14.78
CA GLU A 40 -6.29 -7.62 -13.93
C GLU A 40 -7.69 -7.32 -13.41
N LEU A 41 -8.58 -8.29 -13.58
CA LEU A 41 -9.93 -8.26 -13.08
C LEU A 41 -9.90 -8.28 -11.54
N ASN A 42 -10.41 -7.23 -10.92
CA ASN A 42 -10.62 -7.18 -9.50
C ASN A 42 -11.83 -8.06 -9.14
N GLY A 43 -11.57 -9.14 -8.40
CA GLY A 43 -12.58 -10.12 -8.01
C GLY A 43 -13.70 -9.59 -7.11
N SER A 44 -13.49 -8.49 -6.37
CA SER A 44 -14.55 -7.84 -5.57
C SER A 44 -15.46 -6.93 -6.38
N THR A 45 -14.86 -6.05 -7.16
CA THR A 45 -15.61 -4.98 -7.83
C THR A 45 -16.15 -5.47 -9.18
N GLY A 46 -15.56 -6.54 -9.72
CA GLY A 46 -15.85 -7.00 -11.08
C GLY A 46 -15.33 -6.03 -12.15
N GLU A 47 -14.53 -5.05 -11.75
CA GLU A 47 -13.91 -4.05 -12.61
C GLU A 47 -12.47 -4.45 -12.96
N TRP A 48 -12.00 -3.99 -14.11
CA TRP A 48 -10.65 -4.28 -14.57
C TRP A 48 -9.70 -3.16 -14.20
N GLU A 49 -8.61 -3.50 -13.54
CA GLU A 49 -7.59 -2.55 -13.06
C GLU A 49 -6.30 -2.68 -13.85
N HIS A 50 -5.70 -1.54 -14.21
CA HIS A 50 -4.34 -1.53 -14.75
C HIS A 50 -3.32 -1.98 -13.68
N LYS A 51 -2.49 -2.98 -14.03
CA LYS A 51 -1.47 -3.57 -13.14
C LYS A 51 -0.05 -3.33 -13.58
N ALA A 52 0.24 -3.35 -14.88
CA ALA A 52 1.60 -3.18 -15.39
C ALA A 52 1.62 -2.70 -16.83
N VAL A 53 2.71 -2.03 -17.20
CA VAL A 53 3.09 -1.80 -18.60
C VAL A 53 4.36 -2.60 -18.89
N LEU A 54 4.35 -3.35 -19.99
CA LEU A 54 5.43 -4.20 -20.45
C LEU A 54 6.21 -3.49 -21.55
N TYR A 55 7.53 -3.56 -21.44
CA TYR A 55 8.48 -3.07 -22.44
C TYR A 55 9.53 -4.13 -22.72
N PRO A 56 10.03 -4.25 -23.96
CA PRO A 56 11.14 -5.14 -24.26
C PRO A 56 12.44 -4.59 -23.64
N THR A 57 13.37 -5.43 -23.19
CA THR A 57 14.64 -5.00 -22.59
C THR A 57 15.64 -4.43 -23.60
N ASP A 58 15.39 -4.64 -24.90
CA ASP A 58 16.23 -4.23 -26.01
C ASP A 58 15.51 -3.24 -26.96
N VAL A 59 14.71 -2.32 -26.40
CA VAL A 59 13.92 -1.30 -27.11
C VAL A 59 14.71 -0.59 -28.22
N ARG A 60 14.13 -0.53 -29.42
CA ARG A 60 14.60 0.29 -30.56
C ARG A 60 13.44 1.01 -31.22
N THR A 61 13.74 2.16 -31.83
CA THR A 61 12.76 2.92 -32.63
C THR A 61 12.11 2.01 -33.65
N THR A 62 10.80 2.15 -33.85
CA THR A 62 10.00 1.45 -34.86
C THR A 62 9.87 -0.08 -34.72
N ASP A 63 10.30 -0.71 -33.61
CA ASP A 63 10.15 -2.17 -33.40
C ASP A 63 8.68 -2.64 -33.29
N GLN A 64 7.72 -1.72 -33.12
CA GLN A 64 6.27 -1.95 -33.02
C GLN A 64 5.88 -3.03 -32.00
N PHE A 65 6.46 -2.95 -30.80
CA PHE A 65 6.14 -3.85 -29.70
C PHE A 65 4.68 -3.66 -29.24
N GLY A 66 3.96 -4.76 -29.01
CA GLY A 66 2.54 -4.71 -28.67
C GLY A 66 1.60 -4.85 -29.87
N TYR A 67 2.12 -5.11 -31.07
CA TYR A 67 1.32 -5.32 -32.28
C TYR A 67 0.39 -6.54 -32.19
N SER A 68 0.85 -7.59 -31.51
CA SER A 68 0.02 -8.73 -31.14
C SER A 68 0.29 -9.13 -29.70
N VAL A 69 -0.74 -9.61 -29.00
CA VAL A 69 -0.64 -10.01 -27.59
C VAL A 69 -1.40 -11.30 -27.37
N ALA A 70 -0.91 -12.15 -26.47
CA ALA A 70 -1.59 -13.35 -26.01
C ALA A 70 -1.28 -13.59 -24.54
N VAL A 71 -2.21 -14.20 -23.80
CA VAL A 71 -2.03 -14.51 -22.38
C VAL A 71 -2.57 -15.90 -22.05
N SER A 72 -1.84 -16.66 -21.24
CA SER A 72 -2.27 -17.96 -20.72
C SER A 72 -1.66 -18.16 -19.34
N GLY A 73 -2.52 -18.19 -18.32
CA GLY A 73 -2.09 -18.28 -16.93
C GLY A 73 -1.16 -17.13 -16.54
N THR A 74 0.08 -17.45 -16.17
CA THR A 74 1.10 -16.47 -15.77
C THR A 74 1.98 -15.99 -16.93
N TYR A 75 1.66 -16.33 -18.17
CA TYR A 75 2.47 -15.95 -19.33
C TYR A 75 1.74 -14.97 -20.23
N ALA A 76 2.44 -13.92 -20.66
CA ALA A 76 2.01 -13.01 -21.70
C ALA A 76 3.05 -13.04 -22.82
N VAL A 77 2.62 -13.25 -24.05
CA VAL A 77 3.48 -13.20 -25.23
C VAL A 77 3.12 -11.95 -26.01
N VAL A 78 4.12 -11.13 -26.32
CA VAL A 78 3.94 -9.85 -27.01
C VAL A 78 4.79 -9.82 -28.28
N GLY A 79 4.14 -9.61 -29.42
CA GLY A 79 4.79 -9.52 -30.72
C GLY A 79 5.36 -8.13 -31.03
N ALA A 80 6.51 -8.11 -31.70
CA ALA A 80 7.20 -6.94 -32.22
C ALA A 80 7.75 -7.31 -33.61
N TYR A 81 6.90 -7.22 -34.64
CA TYR A 81 7.22 -7.78 -35.95
C TYR A 81 8.31 -7.01 -36.71
N ALA A 82 8.56 -5.75 -36.32
CA ALA A 82 9.60 -4.89 -36.87
C ALA A 82 10.89 -4.92 -36.04
N SER A 83 11.02 -5.82 -35.05
CA SER A 83 12.27 -5.96 -34.31
C SER A 83 13.39 -6.52 -35.19
N ASP A 84 14.64 -6.15 -34.89
CA ASP A 84 15.83 -6.46 -35.68
C ASP A 84 16.77 -7.49 -35.03
N PRO A 85 16.32 -8.74 -34.74
CA PRO A 85 17.16 -9.73 -34.06
C PRO A 85 18.41 -10.08 -34.89
N GLY A 86 19.58 -10.02 -34.24
CA GLY A 86 20.85 -10.27 -34.89
C GLY A 86 21.19 -9.28 -36.01
N GLY A 87 20.59 -8.08 -35.99
CA GLY A 87 20.84 -7.02 -36.96
C GLY A 87 20.11 -7.18 -38.31
N LYS A 88 19.11 -8.06 -38.40
CA LYS A 88 18.31 -8.26 -39.60
C LYS A 88 17.05 -7.39 -39.56
N THR A 89 16.99 -6.40 -40.44
CA THR A 89 15.88 -5.43 -40.51
C THR A 89 14.51 -6.12 -40.61
N ASP A 90 13.60 -5.78 -39.70
CA ASP A 90 12.22 -6.27 -39.63
C ASP A 90 12.08 -7.81 -39.73
N ALA A 91 13.09 -8.55 -39.25
CA ALA A 91 13.00 -9.99 -39.18
C ALA A 91 11.96 -10.43 -38.12
N GLY A 92 11.76 -9.58 -37.11
CA GLY A 92 10.70 -9.67 -36.12
C GLY A 92 11.03 -10.55 -34.92
N ALA A 93 10.41 -10.25 -33.78
CA ALA A 93 10.55 -11.00 -32.53
C ALA A 93 9.21 -11.11 -31.77
N ALA A 94 9.15 -12.05 -30.84
CA ALA A 94 8.11 -12.12 -29.82
C ALA A 94 8.74 -12.26 -28.43
N TYR A 95 8.16 -11.62 -27.44
CA TYR A 95 8.71 -11.52 -26.10
C TYR A 95 7.78 -12.21 -25.12
N VAL A 96 8.32 -13.16 -24.35
CA VAL A 96 7.58 -13.86 -23.31
C VAL A 96 7.81 -13.15 -21.99
N PHE A 97 6.74 -12.64 -21.40
CA PHE A 97 6.70 -12.10 -20.06
C PHE A 97 6.10 -13.14 -19.12
N GLU A 98 6.78 -13.41 -18.03
CA GLU A 98 6.32 -14.31 -16.99
C GLU A 98 5.94 -13.48 -15.76
N ARG A 99 4.69 -13.63 -15.33
CA ARG A 99 4.20 -13.10 -14.09
C ARG A 99 4.77 -13.92 -12.96
N ASN A 100 5.60 -13.29 -12.16
CA ASN A 100 6.10 -13.92 -10.95
C ASN A 100 4.97 -13.96 -9.91
N SER A 101 4.56 -15.16 -9.54
CA SER A 101 3.39 -15.41 -8.70
C SER A 101 3.52 -14.86 -7.28
N GLY A 102 4.73 -14.56 -6.80
CA GLY A 102 4.98 -14.01 -5.47
C GLY A 102 5.13 -12.48 -5.40
N THR A 103 5.58 -11.79 -6.46
CA THR A 103 5.57 -10.31 -6.58
C THR A 103 4.28 -9.79 -7.19
N GLY A 104 3.62 -10.59 -8.03
CA GLY A 104 2.67 -10.11 -9.02
C GLY A 104 3.30 -9.31 -10.16
N ALA A 105 4.63 -9.19 -10.20
CA ALA A 105 5.35 -8.45 -11.23
C ALA A 105 5.47 -9.28 -12.52
N TRP A 106 5.29 -8.63 -13.66
CA TRP A 106 5.53 -9.21 -14.99
C TRP A 106 6.94 -8.88 -15.43
N THR A 107 7.79 -9.88 -15.57
CA THR A 107 9.18 -9.72 -15.99
C THR A 107 9.39 -10.34 -17.37
N GLN A 108 10.18 -9.69 -18.22
CA GLN A 108 10.57 -10.30 -19.50
C GLN A 108 11.45 -11.52 -19.21
N GLY A 109 11.00 -12.68 -19.69
CA GLY A 109 11.79 -13.90 -19.75
C GLY A 109 12.51 -14.00 -21.10
N THR A 110 11.98 -14.83 -21.99
CA THR A 110 12.66 -15.20 -23.25
C THR A 110 12.23 -14.32 -24.43
N LYS A 111 13.19 -13.86 -25.24
CA LYS A 111 12.95 -13.33 -26.59
C LYS A 111 12.95 -14.48 -27.59
N LEU A 112 11.82 -14.71 -28.25
CA LEU A 112 11.63 -15.70 -29.31
C LEU A 112 11.95 -15.07 -30.66
N VAL A 113 12.74 -15.79 -31.46
CA VAL A 113 13.15 -15.40 -32.82
C VAL A 113 13.08 -16.62 -33.72
N ALA A 114 12.79 -16.43 -35.01
CA ALA A 114 12.85 -17.52 -35.98
C ALA A 114 14.30 -18.04 -36.10
N SER A 115 14.47 -19.37 -36.10
CA SER A 115 15.80 -20.00 -36.24
C SER A 115 16.46 -19.71 -37.59
N ASP A 116 15.64 -19.47 -38.61
CA ASP A 116 16.03 -19.13 -39.98
C ASP A 116 15.72 -17.65 -40.32
N ALA A 117 15.66 -16.76 -39.31
CA ALA A 117 15.28 -15.35 -39.46
C ALA A 117 16.02 -14.64 -40.61
N MET A 118 15.25 -13.96 -41.47
CA MET A 118 15.69 -13.12 -42.58
C MET A 118 15.02 -11.75 -42.53
N THR A 119 15.58 -10.78 -43.26
CA THR A 119 15.02 -9.44 -43.41
C THR A 119 13.58 -9.46 -43.91
N ASN A 120 12.71 -8.69 -43.27
CA ASN A 120 11.28 -8.56 -43.57
C ASN A 120 10.45 -9.85 -43.39
N ASP A 121 10.88 -10.81 -42.57
CA ASP A 121 10.07 -12.00 -42.27
C ASP A 121 8.82 -11.68 -41.43
N TYR A 122 8.83 -10.56 -40.70
CA TYR A 122 7.75 -10.10 -39.81
C TYR A 122 7.32 -11.14 -38.77
N PHE A 123 8.28 -11.86 -38.20
CA PHE A 123 8.02 -12.77 -37.09
C PHE A 123 7.48 -12.01 -35.88
N GLY A 124 6.37 -12.45 -35.29
CA GLY A 124 5.70 -11.71 -34.19
C GLY A 124 4.51 -10.87 -34.65
N TYR A 125 4.14 -10.95 -35.93
CA TYR A 125 2.94 -10.29 -36.45
C TYR A 125 1.65 -10.77 -35.76
N THR A 126 1.59 -12.04 -35.39
CA THR A 126 0.52 -12.65 -34.61
C THR A 126 1.12 -13.65 -33.63
N VAL A 127 0.58 -13.70 -32.41
CA VAL A 127 1.06 -14.59 -31.35
C VAL A 127 -0.14 -15.25 -30.66
N SER A 128 0.05 -16.48 -30.19
CA SER A 128 -0.91 -17.18 -29.32
C SER A 128 -0.15 -18.07 -28.33
N VAL A 129 -0.69 -18.23 -27.13
CA VAL A 129 -0.10 -19.07 -26.08
C VAL A 129 -1.18 -19.90 -25.40
N SER A 130 -0.88 -21.17 -25.14
CA SER A 130 -1.74 -22.08 -24.39
C SER A 130 -0.87 -23.07 -23.61
N GLY A 131 -0.86 -22.94 -22.29
CA GLY A 131 -0.04 -23.77 -21.42
C GLY A 131 1.45 -23.66 -21.77
N THR A 132 2.06 -24.77 -22.21
CA THR A 132 3.49 -24.84 -22.54
C THR A 132 3.80 -24.54 -24.01
N TYR A 133 2.81 -24.19 -24.83
CA TYR A 133 3.02 -23.88 -26.25
C TYR A 133 2.79 -22.41 -26.52
N ALA A 134 3.69 -21.81 -27.29
CA ALA A 134 3.52 -20.51 -27.92
C ALA A 134 3.67 -20.68 -29.42
N ILE A 135 2.79 -20.06 -30.20
CA ILE A 135 2.90 -20.02 -31.67
C ILE A 135 3.06 -18.56 -32.11
N VAL A 136 3.96 -18.36 -33.06
CA VAL A 136 4.29 -17.03 -33.61
C VAL A 136 4.22 -17.07 -35.13
N GLY A 137 3.44 -16.16 -35.71
CA GLY A 137 3.31 -16.01 -37.16
C GLY A 137 4.39 -15.11 -37.77
N ALA A 138 4.82 -15.47 -38.98
CA ALA A 138 5.74 -14.73 -39.83
C ALA A 138 5.19 -14.75 -41.27
N TYR A 139 4.15 -13.96 -41.51
CA TYR A 139 3.36 -14.05 -42.74
C TYR A 139 4.14 -13.64 -44.00
N ASN A 140 5.24 -12.90 -43.84
CA ASN A 140 6.09 -12.47 -44.94
C ASN A 140 7.36 -13.32 -45.11
N LYS A 141 7.42 -14.48 -44.42
CA LYS A 141 8.49 -15.46 -44.58
C LYS A 141 8.49 -16.04 -45.99
N LYS A 142 9.60 -15.85 -46.70
CA LYS A 142 9.84 -16.45 -48.01
C LYS A 142 10.23 -17.94 -47.88
N GLN A 143 9.69 -18.77 -48.76
CA GLN A 143 10.05 -20.19 -48.88
C GLN A 143 10.99 -20.41 -50.06
N GLN A 144 11.68 -21.57 -50.08
CA GLN A 144 12.60 -21.93 -51.14
C GLN A 144 11.84 -22.10 -52.47
N GLY A 145 12.05 -21.18 -53.42
CA GLY A 145 11.32 -21.14 -54.70
C GLY A 145 10.52 -19.85 -54.94
N ASP A 146 10.31 -19.04 -53.90
CA ASP A 146 9.67 -17.72 -54.02
C ASP A 146 10.56 -16.76 -54.82
N ALA A 147 10.02 -16.13 -55.87
CA ALA A 147 10.76 -15.15 -56.65
C ALA A 147 11.16 -13.94 -55.77
N LEU A 148 12.47 -13.68 -55.62
CA LEU A 148 13.00 -12.61 -54.76
C LEU A 148 12.44 -11.22 -55.11
N SER A 149 11.97 -11.02 -56.34
CA SER A 149 11.49 -9.75 -56.90
C SER A 149 9.99 -9.50 -56.82
N SER A 150 9.15 -10.48 -56.44
CA SER A 150 7.68 -10.32 -56.49
C SER A 150 7.07 -9.75 -55.21
N GLY A 151 7.80 -9.72 -54.10
CA GLY A 151 7.26 -9.33 -52.79
C GLY A 151 6.18 -10.27 -52.24
N ALA A 152 5.89 -11.39 -52.91
CA ALA A 152 4.83 -12.34 -52.57
C ALA A 152 5.41 -13.50 -51.75
N ALA A 153 5.37 -13.40 -50.43
CA ALA A 153 5.84 -14.45 -49.53
C ALA A 153 4.73 -15.49 -49.26
N ALA A 154 5.09 -16.77 -49.28
CA ALA A 154 4.14 -17.84 -48.93
C ALA A 154 3.79 -17.85 -47.42
N GLY A 155 4.72 -17.41 -46.56
CA GLY A 155 4.53 -17.28 -45.12
C GLY A 155 4.94 -18.52 -44.31
N ALA A 156 5.05 -18.36 -42.99
CA ALA A 156 5.37 -19.43 -42.03
C ALA A 156 4.78 -19.12 -40.64
N ALA A 157 4.67 -20.15 -39.80
CA ALA A 157 4.44 -20.03 -38.37
C ALA A 157 5.45 -20.89 -37.60
N TYR A 158 5.72 -20.55 -36.34
CA TYR A 158 6.70 -21.25 -35.52
C TYR A 158 6.09 -21.61 -34.17
N VAL A 159 6.14 -22.88 -33.80
CA VAL A 159 5.66 -23.36 -32.50
C VAL A 159 6.84 -23.59 -31.57
N PHE A 160 6.84 -22.88 -30.45
CA PHE A 160 7.80 -23.00 -29.38
C PHE A 160 7.19 -23.85 -28.28
N GLU A 161 7.92 -24.87 -27.83
CA GLU A 161 7.54 -25.72 -26.70
C GLU A 161 8.42 -25.35 -25.51
N ARG A 162 7.79 -25.01 -24.39
CA ARG A 162 8.48 -24.74 -23.13
C ARG A 162 8.83 -26.07 -22.47
N ASN A 163 10.13 -26.29 -22.25
CA ASN A 163 10.60 -27.44 -21.49
C ASN A 163 10.22 -27.26 -20.01
N SER A 164 9.36 -28.14 -19.51
CA SER A 164 8.83 -28.07 -18.14
C SER A 164 9.87 -28.32 -17.04
N GLY A 165 10.98 -29.01 -17.35
CA GLY A 165 12.05 -29.31 -16.39
C GLY A 165 13.12 -28.22 -16.28
N THR A 166 13.32 -27.42 -17.33
CA THR A 166 14.33 -26.35 -17.36
C THR A 166 13.73 -24.94 -17.42
N GLY A 167 12.44 -24.82 -17.75
CA GLY A 167 11.76 -23.54 -17.96
C GLY A 167 12.11 -22.84 -19.27
N ALA A 168 13.03 -23.41 -20.08
CA ALA A 168 13.48 -22.83 -21.34
C ALA A 168 12.50 -23.10 -22.49
N TRP A 169 12.31 -22.12 -23.37
CA TRP A 169 11.60 -22.31 -24.64
C TRP A 169 12.56 -22.94 -25.67
N ALA A 170 12.15 -24.06 -26.27
CA ALA A 170 12.93 -24.75 -27.30
C ALA A 170 13.07 -23.93 -28.58
N SER A 171 14.00 -24.31 -29.47
CA SER A 171 14.08 -23.74 -30.82
C SER A 171 12.78 -24.05 -31.57
N GLY A 172 12.05 -23.00 -31.98
CA GLY A 172 10.71 -23.14 -32.55
C GLY A 172 10.65 -24.07 -33.76
N THR A 173 9.63 -24.94 -33.79
CA THR A 173 9.33 -25.81 -34.93
C THR A 173 8.62 -25.00 -36.01
N LYS A 174 9.22 -24.91 -37.20
CA LYS A 174 8.64 -24.20 -38.35
C LYS A 174 7.49 -25.01 -38.97
N LEU A 175 6.34 -24.38 -39.11
CA LEU A 175 5.16 -24.88 -39.81
C LEU A 175 5.03 -24.16 -41.15
N VAL A 176 4.72 -24.92 -42.19
CA VAL A 176 4.45 -24.44 -43.55
C VAL A 176 3.23 -25.16 -44.09
N ALA A 177 2.44 -24.48 -44.92
CA ALA A 177 1.35 -25.13 -45.64
C ALA A 177 1.90 -26.19 -46.60
N SER A 178 1.25 -27.36 -46.67
CA SER A 178 1.64 -28.44 -47.58
C SER A 178 1.59 -28.06 -49.06
N ASP A 179 0.80 -27.06 -49.39
CA ASP A 179 0.52 -26.54 -50.73
C ASP A 179 0.82 -25.05 -50.85
N ALA A 180 1.76 -24.55 -50.03
CA ALA A 180 2.14 -23.15 -49.94
C ALA A 180 2.45 -22.53 -51.31
N MET A 181 1.78 -21.44 -51.66
CA MET A 181 2.06 -20.64 -52.85
C MET A 181 2.56 -19.23 -52.47
N PRO A 182 3.40 -18.60 -53.32
CA PRO A 182 3.81 -17.21 -53.13
C PRO A 182 2.60 -16.28 -52.99
N GLY A 183 2.51 -15.56 -51.88
CA GLY A 183 1.44 -14.60 -51.60
C GLY A 183 0.30 -15.12 -50.74
N ASP A 184 0.28 -16.41 -50.36
CA ASP A 184 -0.75 -16.98 -49.49
C ASP A 184 -0.77 -16.38 -48.08
N ARG A 185 0.38 -15.84 -47.63
CA ARG A 185 0.58 -15.22 -46.31
C ARG A 185 0.23 -16.15 -45.14
N PHE A 186 0.61 -17.43 -45.24
CA PHE A 186 0.49 -18.38 -44.15
C PHE A 186 1.16 -17.85 -42.87
N GLY A 187 0.48 -17.96 -41.73
CA GLY A 187 0.95 -17.36 -40.48
C GLY A 187 0.46 -15.93 -40.27
N SER A 188 -0.50 -15.47 -41.06
CA SER A 188 -1.16 -14.18 -40.88
C SER A 188 -2.03 -14.08 -39.62
N SER A 189 -2.53 -15.22 -39.14
CA SER A 189 -3.26 -15.38 -37.90
C SER A 189 -2.92 -16.76 -37.35
N VAL A 190 -2.63 -16.87 -36.05
CA VAL A 190 -2.26 -18.12 -35.40
C VAL A 190 -3.03 -18.30 -34.10
N SER A 191 -3.39 -19.53 -33.78
CA SER A 191 -3.98 -19.88 -32.49
C SER A 191 -3.55 -21.28 -32.06
N VAL A 192 -3.23 -21.47 -30.78
CA VAL A 192 -2.83 -22.77 -30.22
C VAL A 192 -3.69 -23.13 -29.02
N SER A 193 -4.11 -24.40 -28.93
CA SER A 193 -4.84 -24.94 -27.77
C SER A 193 -4.41 -26.38 -27.54
N GLY A 194 -3.66 -26.61 -26.46
CA GLY A 194 -3.07 -27.93 -26.19
C GLY A 194 -2.18 -28.42 -27.33
N THR A 195 -2.52 -29.57 -27.92
CA THR A 195 -1.76 -30.21 -29.01
C THR A 195 -2.19 -29.76 -30.41
N TYR A 196 -3.07 -28.76 -30.53
CA TYR A 196 -3.55 -28.25 -31.82
C TYR A 196 -3.04 -26.84 -32.08
N ALA A 197 -2.59 -26.61 -33.31
CA ALA A 197 -2.23 -25.31 -33.83
C ALA A 197 -3.04 -25.03 -35.10
N VAL A 198 -3.67 -23.87 -35.16
CA VAL A 198 -4.48 -23.43 -36.29
C VAL A 198 -3.82 -22.19 -36.89
N VAL A 199 -3.60 -22.21 -38.20
CA VAL A 199 -2.86 -21.16 -38.91
C VAL A 199 -3.63 -20.69 -40.14
N GLY A 200 -3.85 -19.39 -40.22
CA GLY A 200 -4.51 -18.74 -41.35
C GLY A 200 -3.57 -18.35 -42.48
N ALA A 201 -4.12 -18.35 -43.70
CA ALA A 201 -3.53 -17.88 -44.95
C ALA A 201 -4.62 -17.12 -45.74
N TYR A 202 -4.92 -15.88 -45.33
CA TYR A 202 -6.11 -15.17 -45.80
C TYR A 202 -6.06 -14.77 -47.28
N TRP A 203 -4.89 -14.78 -47.94
CA TRP A 203 -4.75 -14.48 -49.38
C TRP A 203 -4.67 -15.72 -50.26
N ARG A 204 -4.76 -16.91 -49.66
CA ARG A 204 -4.77 -18.15 -50.42
C ARG A 204 -5.92 -18.21 -51.41
N THR A 205 -5.60 -18.66 -52.62
CA THR A 205 -6.61 -18.98 -53.64
C THR A 205 -7.00 -20.45 -53.52
N GLN A 206 -8.16 -20.70 -52.93
CA GLN A 206 -8.68 -22.05 -52.72
C GLN A 206 -9.64 -22.44 -53.85
N LEU A 207 -9.48 -23.64 -54.42
CA LEU A 207 -10.37 -24.21 -55.45
C LEU A 207 -10.62 -23.30 -56.66
N GLY A 208 -9.63 -22.48 -57.06
CA GLY A 208 -9.76 -21.52 -58.16
C GLY A 208 -10.53 -20.24 -57.81
N VAL A 209 -10.98 -20.09 -56.57
CA VAL A 209 -11.68 -18.90 -56.05
C VAL A 209 -10.65 -17.95 -55.45
N GLY A 210 -10.35 -16.86 -56.17
CA GLY A 210 -9.28 -15.93 -55.82
C GLY A 210 -9.44 -15.26 -54.45
N ASN A 211 -8.36 -15.16 -53.68
CA ASN A 211 -8.32 -14.52 -52.36
C ASN A 211 -9.44 -14.97 -51.40
N SER A 212 -9.90 -16.21 -51.56
CA SER A 212 -10.96 -16.79 -50.71
C SER A 212 -10.44 -17.07 -49.30
N GLY A 213 -9.14 -17.32 -49.16
CA GLY A 213 -8.46 -17.62 -47.91
C GLY A 213 -8.49 -19.11 -47.55
N GLY A 214 -7.62 -19.52 -46.63
CA GLY A 214 -7.54 -20.89 -46.12
C GLY A 214 -7.03 -20.96 -44.70
N VAL A 215 -7.40 -22.02 -43.99
CA VAL A 215 -6.94 -22.29 -42.62
C VAL A 215 -6.41 -23.72 -42.53
N TYR A 216 -5.27 -23.88 -41.88
CA TYR A 216 -4.58 -25.15 -41.72
C TYR A 216 -4.58 -25.56 -40.27
N VAL A 217 -4.92 -26.81 -39.99
CA VAL A 217 -4.88 -27.39 -38.65
C VAL A 217 -3.73 -28.37 -38.56
N PHE A 218 -2.85 -28.15 -37.59
CA PHE A 218 -1.74 -29.01 -37.23
C PHE A 218 -2.02 -29.68 -35.89
N GLU A 219 -1.63 -30.94 -35.78
CA GLU A 219 -1.71 -31.72 -34.55
C GLU A 219 -0.32 -32.25 -34.19
N ARG A 220 0.08 -32.07 -32.92
CA ARG A 220 1.35 -32.58 -32.41
C ARG A 220 1.22 -34.08 -32.12
N ASN A 221 2.01 -34.88 -32.82
CA ASN A 221 2.12 -36.30 -32.57
C ASN A 221 2.85 -36.55 -31.24
N SER A 222 2.20 -37.23 -30.30
CA SER A 222 2.73 -37.48 -28.96
C SER A 222 3.91 -38.46 -28.95
N GLY A 223 4.00 -39.36 -29.93
CA GLY A 223 5.06 -40.36 -30.03
C GLY A 223 6.33 -39.87 -30.72
N THR A 224 6.21 -38.95 -31.68
CA THR A 224 7.35 -38.45 -32.47
C THR A 224 7.72 -36.99 -32.15
N ALA A 225 6.89 -36.28 -31.40
CA ALA A 225 7.00 -34.84 -31.15
C ALA A 225 6.98 -33.95 -32.40
N VAL A 226 6.49 -34.49 -33.53
CA VAL A 226 6.35 -33.76 -34.79
C VAL A 226 4.97 -33.13 -34.90
N TRP A 227 4.90 -31.90 -35.42
CA TRP A 227 3.65 -31.25 -35.80
C TRP A 227 3.27 -31.66 -37.22
N GLU A 228 2.10 -32.28 -37.38
CA GLU A 228 1.63 -32.77 -38.67
C GLU A 228 0.38 -32.00 -39.11
N GLN A 229 0.32 -31.57 -40.37
CA GLN A 229 -0.90 -30.98 -40.93
C GLN A 229 -1.98 -32.05 -41.06
N LYS A 230 -3.12 -31.86 -40.37
CA LYS A 230 -4.25 -32.79 -40.35
C LYS A 230 -5.44 -32.37 -41.19
N ALA A 231 -5.64 -31.07 -41.36
CA ALA A 231 -6.76 -30.56 -42.14
C ALA A 231 -6.46 -29.22 -42.79
N VAL A 232 -7.19 -28.95 -43.86
CA VAL A 232 -7.35 -27.62 -44.47
C VAL A 232 -8.83 -27.29 -44.43
N LEU A 233 -9.19 -26.21 -43.76
CA LEU A 233 -10.57 -25.76 -43.58
C LEU A 233 -10.92 -24.72 -44.66
N PHE A 234 -12.14 -24.79 -45.15
CA PHE A 234 -12.74 -23.83 -46.08
C PHE A 234 -14.23 -23.69 -45.78
N PRO A 235 -14.80 -22.49 -45.96
CA PRO A 235 -16.23 -22.26 -45.70
C PRO A 235 -17.08 -22.99 -46.74
N SER A 236 -18.24 -23.51 -46.32
CA SER A 236 -19.17 -24.19 -47.22
C SER A 236 -19.72 -23.28 -48.33
N ASP A 237 -19.69 -21.96 -48.13
CA ASP A 237 -20.10 -20.93 -49.07
C ASP A 237 -18.94 -20.02 -49.52
N LEU A 238 -17.84 -20.67 -49.90
CA LEU A 238 -16.62 -20.08 -50.45
C LEU A 238 -16.91 -19.00 -51.51
N ALA A 239 -16.36 -17.80 -51.31
CA ALA A 239 -16.50 -16.68 -52.25
C ALA A 239 -15.17 -15.93 -52.46
N THR A 240 -15.02 -15.35 -53.65
CA THR A 240 -13.85 -14.54 -54.03
C THR A 240 -13.67 -13.36 -53.09
N GLY A 241 -12.44 -13.13 -52.63
CA GLY A 241 -12.12 -12.01 -51.74
C GLY A 241 -12.69 -12.14 -50.32
N SER A 242 -13.11 -13.33 -49.90
CA SER A 242 -13.66 -13.54 -48.55
C SER A 242 -12.61 -13.36 -47.44
N PHE A 243 -11.32 -13.53 -47.75
CA PHE A 243 -10.22 -13.46 -46.79
C PHE A 243 -10.44 -14.36 -45.56
N PHE A 244 -10.94 -15.59 -45.78
CA PHE A 244 -11.12 -16.59 -44.73
C PHE A 244 -9.76 -16.96 -44.12
N GLY A 245 -9.51 -16.59 -42.86
CA GLY A 245 -8.19 -16.80 -42.30
C GLY A 245 -7.88 -16.21 -40.93
N THR A 246 -8.76 -15.42 -40.30
CA THR A 246 -8.56 -15.03 -38.90
C THR A 246 -8.98 -16.18 -38.00
N VAL A 247 -8.13 -16.68 -37.11
CA VAL A 247 -8.37 -17.94 -36.39
C VAL A 247 -8.35 -17.82 -34.87
N SER A 248 -9.18 -18.63 -34.20
CA SER A 248 -9.11 -18.90 -32.76
C SER A 248 -9.46 -20.37 -32.50
N VAL A 249 -8.76 -21.05 -31.59
CA VAL A 249 -9.04 -22.45 -31.24
C VAL A 249 -9.21 -22.63 -29.73
N SER A 250 -10.21 -23.42 -29.32
CA SER A 250 -10.45 -23.80 -27.93
C SER A 250 -10.91 -25.25 -27.88
N GLY A 251 -10.03 -26.15 -27.43
CA GLY A 251 -10.33 -27.58 -27.36
C GLY A 251 -10.60 -28.16 -28.75
N THR A 252 -11.79 -28.74 -28.96
CA THR A 252 -12.19 -29.36 -30.24
C THR A 252 -12.85 -28.39 -31.21
N TYR A 253 -12.98 -27.11 -30.86
CA TYR A 253 -13.60 -26.10 -31.71
C TYR A 253 -12.56 -25.12 -32.27
N ALA A 254 -12.67 -24.84 -33.57
CA ALA A 254 -11.93 -23.79 -34.24
C ALA A 254 -12.91 -22.80 -34.83
N MET A 255 -12.62 -21.51 -34.65
CA MET A 255 -13.39 -20.42 -35.19
C MET A 255 -12.58 -19.71 -36.27
N VAL A 256 -13.21 -19.40 -37.39
CA VAL A 256 -12.56 -18.73 -38.52
C VAL A 256 -13.38 -17.54 -38.99
N GLY A 257 -12.73 -16.39 -39.11
CA GLY A 257 -13.30 -15.18 -39.70
C GLY A 257 -12.97 -15.01 -41.18
N ALA A 258 -13.91 -14.43 -41.94
CA ALA A 258 -13.83 -14.12 -43.36
C ALA A 258 -14.36 -12.69 -43.60
N TYR A 259 -13.57 -11.71 -43.20
CA TYR A 259 -14.00 -10.31 -43.13
C TYR A 259 -14.26 -9.65 -44.49
N GLY A 260 -13.70 -10.19 -45.57
CA GLY A 260 -13.91 -9.67 -46.93
C GLY A 260 -15.16 -10.21 -47.62
N LYS A 261 -15.87 -11.16 -46.99
CA LYS A 261 -17.04 -11.79 -47.60
C LYS A 261 -18.13 -10.75 -47.91
N THR A 262 -18.69 -10.84 -49.12
CA THR A 262 -19.78 -9.97 -49.57
C THR A 262 -20.98 -10.08 -48.64
N GLY A 263 -21.58 -8.95 -48.25
CA GLY A 263 -22.68 -8.91 -47.27
C GLY A 263 -22.26 -8.55 -45.85
N GLY A 264 -21.02 -8.08 -45.65
CA GLY A 264 -20.56 -7.48 -44.39
C GLY A 264 -19.53 -8.30 -43.62
N GLY A 265 -19.07 -9.44 -44.16
CA GLY A 265 -18.13 -10.37 -43.53
C GLY A 265 -18.78 -11.70 -43.11
N GLY A 266 -18.00 -12.63 -42.56
CA GLY A 266 -18.50 -13.93 -42.08
C GLY A 266 -17.65 -14.53 -40.98
N ALA A 267 -18.25 -15.38 -40.14
CA ALA A 267 -17.54 -16.17 -39.14
C ALA A 267 -18.10 -17.60 -39.10
N TYR A 268 -17.21 -18.58 -38.95
CA TYR A 268 -17.50 -20.00 -39.09
C TYR A 268 -16.96 -20.74 -37.88
N VAL A 269 -17.71 -21.74 -37.42
CA VAL A 269 -17.28 -22.63 -36.33
C VAL A 269 -17.12 -24.03 -36.89
N TYR A 270 -15.93 -24.61 -36.72
CA TYR A 270 -15.61 -25.99 -37.02
C TYR A 270 -15.44 -26.79 -35.74
N GLU A 271 -15.86 -28.05 -35.77
CA GLU A 271 -15.66 -29.00 -34.68
C GLU A 271 -14.94 -30.24 -35.17
N ARG A 272 -13.97 -30.69 -34.39
CA ARG A 272 -13.29 -31.97 -34.63
C ARG A 272 -14.18 -33.12 -34.16
N ASN A 273 -14.56 -33.99 -35.07
CA ASN A 273 -15.20 -35.26 -34.76
C ASN A 273 -14.22 -36.18 -34.03
N SER A 274 -14.54 -36.57 -32.80
CA SER A 274 -13.65 -37.39 -31.96
C SER A 274 -13.47 -38.83 -32.48
N GLY A 275 -14.45 -39.36 -33.22
CA GLY A 275 -14.41 -40.72 -33.76
C GLY A 275 -13.65 -40.83 -35.09
N THR A 276 -13.73 -39.81 -35.94
CA THR A 276 -13.10 -39.83 -37.28
C THR A 276 -11.85 -38.96 -37.39
N GLY A 277 -11.65 -38.02 -36.45
CA GLY A 277 -10.58 -37.02 -36.50
C GLY A 277 -10.81 -35.90 -37.52
N ALA A 278 -11.91 -35.95 -38.28
CA ALA A 278 -12.25 -34.94 -39.28
C ALA A 278 -12.75 -33.64 -38.62
N TRP A 279 -12.42 -32.50 -39.24
CA TRP A 279 -12.98 -31.20 -38.88
C TRP A 279 -14.19 -30.89 -39.76
N GLU A 280 -15.33 -30.63 -39.13
CA GLU A 280 -16.60 -30.38 -39.81
C GLU A 280 -17.09 -28.96 -39.51
N GLU A 281 -17.59 -28.24 -40.51
CA GLU A 281 -18.28 -26.98 -40.30
C GLU A 281 -19.58 -27.23 -39.52
N LYS A 282 -19.71 -26.63 -38.35
CA LYS A 282 -20.88 -26.77 -37.47
C LYS A 282 -21.83 -25.59 -37.53
N ALA A 283 -21.31 -24.39 -37.79
CA ALA A 283 -22.13 -23.20 -37.86
C ALA A 283 -21.50 -22.12 -38.73
N ILE A 284 -22.35 -21.38 -39.44
CA ILE A 284 -22.06 -20.06 -39.99
C ILE A 284 -22.74 -19.06 -39.08
N LEU A 285 -21.96 -18.18 -38.44
CA LEU A 285 -22.48 -17.17 -37.52
C LEU A 285 -22.95 -15.95 -38.33
N PRO A 286 -24.24 -15.59 -38.29
CA PRO A 286 -24.76 -14.48 -39.07
C PRO A 286 -24.32 -13.13 -38.52
N CYS A 287 -23.98 -12.20 -39.41
CA CYS A 287 -23.98 -10.78 -39.08
C CYS A 287 -25.43 -10.30 -39.08
N SER A 288 -25.96 -9.87 -37.92
CA SER A 288 -27.34 -9.38 -37.82
C SER A 288 -27.58 -8.04 -38.52
N ASP A 289 -26.53 -7.37 -38.98
CA ASP A 289 -26.59 -6.05 -39.63
C ASP A 289 -26.32 -6.16 -41.14
N SER A 290 -27.05 -5.36 -41.94
CA SER A 290 -26.96 -5.35 -43.41
C SER A 290 -25.85 -4.45 -43.97
N THR A 291 -24.98 -3.88 -43.12
CA THR A 291 -23.96 -2.89 -43.52
C THR A 291 -22.56 -3.51 -43.62
N ILE A 292 -21.65 -2.88 -44.37
CA ILE A 292 -20.26 -3.34 -44.54
C ILE A 292 -19.52 -3.24 -43.21
N ALA A 293 -19.46 -4.35 -42.48
CA ALA A 293 -18.99 -4.35 -41.10
C ALA A 293 -17.61 -5.02 -40.91
N SER A 294 -16.99 -5.57 -41.97
CA SER A 294 -15.77 -6.38 -41.84
C SER A 294 -15.90 -7.45 -40.74
N PHE A 295 -17.09 -8.03 -40.61
CA PHE A 295 -17.45 -9.02 -39.60
C PHE A 295 -16.57 -10.26 -39.76
N GLY A 296 -15.90 -10.66 -38.68
CA GLY A 296 -14.90 -11.73 -38.74
C GLY A 296 -13.48 -11.23 -38.97
N GLN A 297 -13.22 -9.92 -38.88
CA GLN A 297 -11.84 -9.40 -38.89
C GLN A 297 -11.05 -9.97 -37.70
N SER A 298 -11.69 -10.00 -36.54
CA SER A 298 -11.19 -10.57 -35.30
C SER A 298 -12.22 -11.58 -34.78
N VAL A 299 -11.75 -12.73 -34.31
CA VAL A 299 -12.60 -13.80 -33.77
C VAL A 299 -11.94 -14.38 -32.52
N ALA A 300 -12.76 -14.75 -31.53
CA ALA A 300 -12.31 -15.45 -30.34
C ALA A 300 -13.36 -16.48 -29.91
N ILE A 301 -12.92 -17.66 -29.49
CA ILE A 301 -13.79 -18.74 -28.99
C ILE A 301 -13.19 -19.33 -27.70
N ASP A 302 -14.04 -19.49 -26.68
CA ASP A 302 -13.69 -20.17 -25.43
C ASP A 302 -14.90 -20.95 -24.92
N GLY A 303 -14.78 -22.28 -24.90
CA GLY A 303 -15.85 -23.18 -24.46
C GLY A 303 -17.18 -22.98 -25.23
N THR A 304 -18.17 -22.38 -24.57
CA THR A 304 -19.51 -22.13 -25.12
C THR A 304 -19.72 -20.71 -25.64
N TYR A 305 -18.73 -19.82 -25.53
CA TYR A 305 -18.82 -18.42 -25.93
C TYR A 305 -17.91 -18.13 -27.12
N ALA A 306 -18.41 -17.28 -28.02
CA ALA A 306 -17.65 -16.79 -29.16
C ALA A 306 -17.94 -15.31 -29.40
N VAL A 307 -16.90 -14.56 -29.79
CA VAL A 307 -16.99 -13.13 -30.10
C VAL A 307 -16.47 -12.88 -31.50
N VAL A 308 -17.20 -12.06 -32.25
CA VAL A 308 -16.83 -11.64 -33.60
C VAL A 308 -16.74 -10.12 -33.66
N GLY A 309 -15.59 -9.59 -34.04
CA GLY A 309 -15.39 -8.17 -34.26
C GLY A 309 -15.78 -7.74 -35.68
N ALA A 310 -16.24 -6.50 -35.78
CA ALA A 310 -16.73 -5.87 -37.00
C ALA A 310 -16.38 -4.36 -37.00
N TYR A 311 -15.09 -4.07 -37.10
CA TYR A 311 -14.54 -2.74 -36.82
C TYR A 311 -14.92 -1.63 -37.80
N THR A 312 -15.39 -1.97 -39.00
CA THR A 312 -15.85 -0.97 -39.99
C THR A 312 -17.36 -0.72 -39.92
N LYS A 313 -18.07 -1.36 -38.97
CA LYS A 313 -19.51 -1.17 -38.78
C LYS A 313 -19.84 0.31 -38.59
N THR A 314 -20.89 0.77 -39.27
CA THR A 314 -21.47 2.10 -39.06
C THR A 314 -22.48 2.05 -37.92
N VAL A 315 -22.32 2.92 -36.92
CA VAL A 315 -23.24 3.03 -35.77
C VAL A 315 -23.86 4.42 -35.79
N SER A 316 -25.20 4.52 -35.88
CA SER A 316 -25.92 5.80 -35.84
C SER A 316 -25.35 6.88 -36.78
N SER A 317 -25.04 6.52 -38.03
CA SER A 317 -24.39 7.36 -39.08
C SER A 317 -22.89 7.66 -38.89
N LEU A 318 -22.26 7.16 -37.82
CA LEU A 318 -20.82 7.27 -37.59
C LEU A 318 -20.10 6.14 -38.33
N ALA A 319 -19.40 6.49 -39.42
CA ALA A 319 -18.66 5.53 -40.23
C ALA A 319 -17.49 4.93 -39.43
N SER A 320 -17.30 3.61 -39.55
CA SER A 320 -16.23 2.86 -38.86
C SER A 320 -16.17 3.09 -37.34
N ALA A 321 -17.32 3.32 -36.72
CA ALA A 321 -17.42 3.33 -35.26
C ALA A 321 -17.14 1.92 -34.69
N GLY A 322 -17.50 0.88 -35.44
CA GLY A 322 -17.21 -0.51 -35.14
C GLY A 322 -18.29 -1.22 -34.32
N GLY A 323 -18.16 -2.54 -34.19
CA GLY A 323 -19.09 -3.40 -33.46
C GLY A 323 -18.45 -4.73 -33.04
N ALA A 324 -18.99 -5.36 -32.00
CA ALA A 324 -18.64 -6.71 -31.59
C ALA A 324 -19.89 -7.53 -31.27
N TYR A 325 -19.93 -8.77 -31.71
CA TYR A 325 -21.10 -9.64 -31.64
C TYR A 325 -20.79 -10.87 -30.82
N MET A 326 -21.66 -11.16 -29.86
CA MET A 326 -21.51 -12.28 -28.95
C MET A 326 -22.43 -13.43 -29.35
N PHE A 327 -21.86 -14.63 -29.36
CA PHE A 327 -22.56 -15.88 -29.64
C PHE A 327 -22.39 -16.85 -28.47
N GLU A 328 -23.46 -17.60 -28.18
CA GLU A 328 -23.47 -18.64 -27.16
C GLU A 328 -23.96 -19.96 -27.78
N ARG A 329 -23.26 -21.06 -27.46
CA ARG A 329 -23.66 -22.39 -27.88
C ARG A 329 -24.70 -22.95 -26.91
N LEU A 330 -25.96 -22.92 -27.32
CA LEU A 330 -27.10 -23.42 -26.56
C LEU A 330 -27.61 -24.71 -27.20
N SER A 331 -27.60 -25.81 -26.45
CA SER A 331 -28.08 -27.13 -26.89
C SER A 331 -27.46 -27.61 -28.22
N GLY A 332 -26.19 -27.28 -28.46
CA GLY A 332 -25.46 -27.65 -29.68
C GLY A 332 -25.52 -26.64 -30.82
N THR A 333 -26.38 -25.62 -30.73
CA THR A 333 -26.53 -24.57 -31.75
C THR A 333 -25.89 -23.26 -31.30
N TRP A 334 -25.15 -22.59 -32.18
CA TRP A 334 -24.61 -21.26 -31.91
C TRP A 334 -25.65 -20.18 -32.21
N THR A 335 -25.96 -19.37 -31.20
CA THR A 335 -26.98 -18.31 -31.28
C THR A 335 -26.36 -16.97 -30.90
N GLN A 336 -26.63 -15.91 -31.67
CA GLN A 336 -26.25 -14.55 -31.28
C GLN A 336 -27.05 -14.13 -30.04
N THR A 337 -26.36 -13.78 -28.96
CA THR A 337 -26.98 -13.41 -27.68
C THR A 337 -26.88 -11.93 -27.37
N ALA A 338 -25.90 -11.22 -27.94
CA ALA A 338 -25.76 -9.78 -27.76
C ALA A 338 -24.97 -9.13 -28.91
N ILE A 339 -25.19 -7.83 -29.07
CA ILE A 339 -24.25 -6.90 -29.71
C ILE A 339 -23.65 -6.07 -28.58
N LEU A 340 -22.33 -6.00 -28.50
CA LEU A 340 -21.63 -5.24 -27.47
C LEU A 340 -21.48 -3.79 -27.95
N ASP A 341 -22.04 -2.86 -27.20
CA ASP A 341 -22.09 -1.45 -27.57
C ASP A 341 -20.89 -0.67 -27.03
N ASN A 342 -20.24 0.11 -27.90
CA ASN A 342 -19.34 1.18 -27.49
C ASN A 342 -20.17 2.29 -26.82
N PRO A 343 -19.96 2.62 -25.53
CA PRO A 343 -20.77 3.60 -24.81
C PRO A 343 -20.56 5.05 -25.30
N ASP A 344 -19.46 5.31 -26.00
CA ASP A 344 -19.13 6.62 -26.57
C ASP A 344 -18.64 6.50 -28.01
N PRO A 345 -19.49 6.04 -28.95
CA PRO A 345 -19.09 5.79 -30.32
C PRO A 345 -18.73 7.10 -31.03
N ALA A 346 -17.59 7.11 -31.70
CA ALA A 346 -17.18 8.15 -32.64
C ALA A 346 -16.81 7.54 -34.00
N ALA A 347 -16.79 8.38 -35.04
CA ALA A 347 -16.37 7.95 -36.36
C ALA A 347 -14.89 7.54 -36.35
N SER A 348 -14.57 6.44 -37.03
CA SER A 348 -13.22 5.85 -37.07
C SER A 348 -12.68 5.39 -35.71
N ASP A 349 -13.54 5.04 -34.75
CA ASP A 349 -13.13 4.40 -33.49
C ASP A 349 -12.56 3.00 -33.71
N PHE A 350 -13.08 2.28 -34.71
CA PHE A 350 -12.72 0.91 -35.02
C PHE A 350 -12.96 -0.07 -33.86
N PHE A 351 -14.04 0.10 -33.11
CA PHE A 351 -14.44 -0.81 -32.05
C PHE A 351 -14.64 -2.24 -32.59
N GLY A 352 -14.01 -3.24 -31.97
CA GLY A 352 -14.03 -4.61 -32.47
C GLY A 352 -12.89 -4.93 -33.45
N ILE A 353 -11.89 -4.06 -33.59
CA ILE A 353 -10.67 -4.36 -34.37
C ILE A 353 -9.92 -5.57 -33.82
N SER A 354 -9.94 -5.74 -32.50
CA SER A 354 -9.44 -6.93 -31.80
C SER A 354 -10.46 -7.36 -30.74
N VAL A 355 -10.63 -8.67 -30.58
CA VAL A 355 -11.56 -9.26 -29.61
C VAL A 355 -10.92 -10.44 -28.89
N ALA A 356 -11.27 -10.63 -27.63
CA ALA A 356 -10.90 -11.80 -26.85
C ALA A 356 -12.03 -12.19 -25.90
N VAL A 357 -12.19 -13.49 -25.63
CA VAL A 357 -13.22 -14.02 -24.72
C VAL A 357 -12.62 -15.08 -23.81
N ASN A 358 -12.99 -15.06 -22.53
CA ASN A 358 -12.72 -16.13 -21.58
C ASN A 358 -13.90 -16.30 -20.64
N GLY A 359 -14.61 -17.42 -20.77
CA GLY A 359 -15.88 -17.67 -20.09
C GLY A 359 -16.85 -16.48 -20.24
N ILE A 360 -17.25 -15.90 -19.12
CA ILE A 360 -18.23 -14.81 -19.05
C ILE A 360 -17.65 -13.41 -19.30
N TYR A 361 -16.38 -13.31 -19.70
CA TYR A 361 -15.70 -12.03 -19.93
C TYR A 361 -15.32 -11.88 -21.40
N ALA A 362 -15.53 -10.67 -21.93
CA ALA A 362 -15.09 -10.29 -23.27
C ALA A 362 -14.33 -8.96 -23.24
N VAL A 363 -13.28 -8.86 -24.03
CA VAL A 363 -12.43 -7.67 -24.15
C VAL A 363 -12.43 -7.25 -25.60
N ILE A 364 -12.75 -5.97 -25.84
CA ILE A 364 -12.91 -5.40 -27.18
C ILE A 364 -11.97 -4.20 -27.34
N GLY A 365 -11.07 -4.28 -28.30
CA GLY A 365 -10.17 -3.19 -28.67
C GLY A 365 -10.84 -2.15 -29.57
N CYS A 366 -10.38 -0.89 -29.46
CA CYS A 366 -10.84 0.26 -30.23
C CYS A 366 -9.65 1.20 -30.42
N ASN A 367 -8.90 1.08 -31.52
CA ASN A 367 -7.62 1.78 -31.66
C ASN A 367 -7.72 3.21 -32.21
N GLY A 368 -8.91 3.66 -32.63
CA GLY A 368 -9.10 4.95 -33.30
C GLY A 368 -9.60 6.12 -32.45
N LYS A 369 -9.93 5.89 -31.16
CA LYS A 369 -10.69 6.82 -30.31
C LYS A 369 -10.31 8.31 -30.44
N TYR A 370 -11.31 9.13 -30.79
CA TYR A 370 -11.18 10.57 -31.11
C TYR A 370 -12.17 11.45 -30.32
N PRO A 371 -11.69 12.42 -29.52
CA PRO A 371 -12.37 13.71 -29.36
C PRO A 371 -11.56 14.82 -30.05
N ALA A 372 -12.20 15.93 -30.44
CA ALA A 372 -11.64 17.02 -31.26
C ALA A 372 -10.32 17.68 -30.77
N SER A 373 -9.77 17.27 -29.62
CA SER A 373 -8.51 17.73 -29.04
C SER A 373 -7.41 16.68 -28.91
N LYS A 374 -7.64 15.39 -29.25
CA LYS A 374 -6.63 14.31 -29.15
C LYS A 374 -6.80 13.28 -30.27
N SER A 375 -5.91 13.29 -31.27
CA SER A 375 -5.91 12.34 -32.39
C SER A 375 -5.45 10.93 -31.98
N MET A 376 -6.24 9.88 -32.26
CA MET A 376 -5.83 8.46 -32.27
C MET A 376 -5.21 7.93 -30.96
N ALA A 377 -5.84 8.19 -29.82
CA ALA A 377 -5.32 7.68 -28.54
C ALA A 377 -5.64 6.19 -28.30
N GLY A 378 -6.74 5.70 -28.88
CA GLY A 378 -7.24 4.34 -28.67
C GLY A 378 -7.85 4.09 -27.28
N ALA A 379 -8.58 2.97 -27.17
CA ALA A 379 -9.33 2.50 -26.00
C ALA A 379 -9.51 0.97 -26.02
N THR A 380 -9.89 0.43 -24.87
CA THR A 380 -10.31 -0.97 -24.74
C THR A 380 -11.50 -1.02 -23.80
N TYR A 381 -12.47 -1.85 -24.16
CA TYR A 381 -13.73 -2.00 -23.44
C TYR A 381 -13.86 -3.42 -22.94
N LEU A 382 -14.29 -3.55 -21.69
CA LEU A 382 -14.39 -4.84 -21.02
C LEU A 382 -15.84 -5.10 -20.66
N TYR A 383 -16.34 -6.28 -21.04
CA TYR A 383 -17.72 -6.69 -20.85
C TYR A 383 -17.78 -7.95 -19.99
N LYS A 384 -18.80 -8.02 -19.14
CA LYS A 384 -19.11 -9.18 -18.32
C LYS A 384 -20.55 -9.61 -18.58
N ARG A 385 -20.77 -10.90 -18.81
CA ARG A 385 -22.12 -11.48 -18.88
C ARG A 385 -22.75 -11.51 -17.48
N ASN A 386 -23.91 -10.90 -17.33
CA ASN A 386 -24.72 -10.99 -16.14
C ASN A 386 -25.37 -12.38 -16.09
N SER A 387 -25.10 -13.15 -15.04
CA SER A 387 -25.59 -14.52 -14.88
C SER A 387 -27.10 -14.61 -14.69
N THR A 388 -27.74 -13.52 -14.27
CA THR A 388 -29.17 -13.48 -13.95
C THR A 388 -30.00 -13.00 -15.14
N THR A 389 -29.54 -11.94 -15.81
CA THR A 389 -30.28 -11.35 -16.95
C THR A 389 -29.83 -11.90 -18.29
N GLY A 390 -28.66 -12.56 -18.36
CA GLY A 390 -28.02 -12.98 -19.61
C GLY A 390 -27.41 -11.83 -20.42
N ALA A 391 -27.58 -10.57 -19.98
CA ALA A 391 -27.09 -9.39 -20.68
C ALA A 391 -25.57 -9.21 -20.50
N TRP A 392 -24.91 -8.65 -21.51
CA TRP A 392 -23.50 -8.29 -21.42
C TRP A 392 -23.35 -6.82 -21.03
N GLU A 393 -22.74 -6.57 -19.87
CA GLU A 393 -22.61 -5.24 -19.29
C GLU A 393 -21.18 -4.72 -19.46
N ASN A 394 -21.05 -3.46 -19.87
CA ASN A 394 -19.76 -2.78 -19.93
C ASN A 394 -19.25 -2.48 -18.51
N LYS A 395 -18.00 -2.87 -18.22
CA LYS A 395 -17.29 -2.72 -16.93
C LYS A 395 -15.99 -1.92 -17.07
N THR A 396 -15.92 -1.05 -18.07
CA THR A 396 -14.75 -0.21 -18.32
C THR A 396 -14.75 0.97 -17.35
N ALA A 397 -13.72 1.06 -16.49
CA ALA A 397 -13.55 2.20 -15.59
C ALA A 397 -13.26 3.48 -16.39
N SER A 398 -14.03 4.55 -16.18
CA SER A 398 -13.81 5.85 -16.83
C SER A 398 -12.56 6.53 -16.27
N GLN A 399 -11.37 6.24 -16.82
CA GLN A 399 -10.15 6.99 -16.55
C GLN A 399 -9.86 7.99 -17.68
N SER A 400 -10.24 9.26 -17.50
CA SER A 400 -9.74 10.37 -18.30
C SER A 400 -8.47 10.95 -17.67
N VAL A 401 -7.30 10.47 -18.13
CA VAL A 401 -5.99 11.01 -17.73
C VAL A 401 -5.65 12.25 -18.60
N LEU A 402 -5.45 13.40 -17.96
CA LEU A 402 -4.78 14.57 -18.54
C LEU A 402 -3.31 14.54 -18.09
N ILE A 403 -2.40 14.23 -19.03
CA ILE A 403 -0.95 14.38 -18.85
C ILE A 403 -0.57 15.78 -19.34
N THR A 404 0.04 16.58 -18.46
CA THR A 404 1.05 17.59 -18.81
C THR A 404 2.18 17.47 -17.80
N GLY A 405 3.37 17.13 -18.29
CA GLY A 405 4.50 16.76 -17.45
C GLY A 405 5.34 17.94 -16.96
N LEU A 406 5.82 17.80 -15.73
CA LEU A 406 7.21 18.02 -15.32
C LEU A 406 7.42 17.32 -13.97
N THR A 407 8.66 16.94 -13.72
CA THR A 407 9.18 15.95 -12.76
C THR A 407 8.78 16.10 -11.29
N ALA A 408 8.72 14.95 -10.60
CA ALA A 408 8.88 14.69 -9.15
C ALA A 408 7.63 14.44 -8.27
N LEU A 409 7.74 13.39 -7.42
CA LEU A 409 7.01 13.06 -6.18
C LEU A 409 5.53 12.61 -6.29
N THR A 410 5.23 11.38 -5.86
CA THR A 410 3.86 10.96 -5.50
C THR A 410 3.68 10.97 -3.98
N THR A 411 3.16 12.11 -3.48
CA THR A 411 2.60 12.29 -2.13
C THR A 411 1.13 11.80 -2.13
N TYR A 412 0.74 11.03 -1.12
CA TYR A 412 -0.66 10.68 -0.84
C TYR A 412 -1.44 11.94 -0.42
N TYR A 413 -2.53 12.28 -1.11
CA TYR A 413 -3.45 13.33 -0.64
C TYR A 413 -4.48 12.71 0.33
N PHE A 414 -4.44 13.11 1.60
CA PHE A 414 -5.28 12.59 2.69
C PHE A 414 -6.57 13.39 2.94
N TRP A 415 -6.81 14.46 2.18
CA TRP A 415 -7.89 15.41 2.41
C TRP A 415 -8.76 15.53 1.16
N VAL A 416 -10.06 15.28 1.31
CA VAL A 416 -11.05 15.25 0.23
C VAL A 416 -12.17 16.27 0.51
N ARG A 417 -12.88 16.68 -0.54
CA ARG A 417 -13.97 17.65 -0.45
C ARG A 417 -15.25 16.94 0.02
N ALA A 418 -15.96 17.49 1.01
CA ALA A 418 -17.16 16.88 1.60
C ALA A 418 -18.33 16.73 0.59
N LYS A 419 -19.16 15.69 0.80
CA LYS A 419 -20.30 15.24 -0.02
C LYS A 419 -21.48 16.23 0.05
N VAL A 420 -22.37 16.19 -0.95
CA VAL A 420 -23.46 17.17 -1.19
C VAL A 420 -24.74 16.52 -1.74
N THR A 421 -25.87 16.65 -1.06
CA THR A 421 -27.17 16.06 -1.38
C THR A 421 -28.31 16.97 -0.91
N SER A 422 -28.85 17.71 -1.87
CA SER A 422 -30.21 18.29 -1.86
C SER A 422 -30.61 19.17 -0.66
N SER A 423 -30.85 20.44 -0.99
CA SER A 423 -31.44 21.53 -0.18
C SER A 423 -30.50 22.32 0.75
N SER A 424 -29.79 23.25 0.10
CA SER A 424 -29.26 24.53 0.60
C SER A 424 -27.79 24.57 1.07
N ALA A 425 -26.98 25.18 0.19
CA ALA A 425 -25.63 25.76 0.33
C ALA A 425 -24.40 24.83 0.16
N TYR A 426 -23.87 24.79 -1.07
CA TYR A 426 -22.48 24.43 -1.41
C TYR A 426 -21.95 25.39 -2.46
N ILE A 427 -20.62 25.50 -2.60
CA ILE A 427 -20.03 25.80 -3.92
C ILE A 427 -18.77 24.95 -4.20
N VAL A 428 -18.81 24.13 -5.27
CA VAL A 428 -17.80 23.20 -5.86
C VAL A 428 -17.97 23.15 -7.39
N LEU A 429 -16.90 23.11 -8.23
CA LEU A 429 -16.87 22.49 -9.60
C LEU A 429 -15.42 22.08 -10.02
N SER A 430 -15.15 20.95 -10.70
CA SER A 430 -15.64 20.62 -12.06
C SER A 430 -16.23 19.21 -12.34
N ALA A 431 -17.03 19.22 -13.42
CA ALA A 431 -17.94 18.24 -14.02
C ALA A 431 -17.34 17.03 -14.79
N SER A 432 -18.16 15.97 -14.85
CA SER A 432 -18.65 15.40 -16.13
C SER A 432 -20.14 15.03 -16.05
N SER A 433 -21.05 15.98 -16.33
CA SER A 433 -22.37 15.80 -16.95
C SER A 433 -23.18 17.09 -16.81
N GLY A 434 -23.52 17.75 -17.92
CA GLY A 434 -24.21 19.04 -17.91
C GLY A 434 -25.64 18.97 -17.37
N ALA A 435 -25.90 19.69 -16.28
CA ALA A 435 -27.09 20.52 -16.02
C ALA A 435 -26.84 21.39 -14.77
N ILE A 436 -27.28 22.66 -14.82
CA ILE A 436 -26.94 23.78 -13.93
C ILE A 436 -27.92 23.91 -12.76
N THR A 437 -27.47 24.18 -11.51
CA THR A 437 -28.10 25.17 -10.59
C THR A 437 -27.26 25.51 -9.34
N THR A 438 -27.05 26.82 -9.10
CA THR A 438 -26.31 27.51 -8.01
C THR A 438 -27.21 27.89 -6.82
N VAL A 439 -26.67 28.00 -5.59
CA VAL A 439 -27.29 28.79 -4.49
C VAL A 439 -26.38 29.95 -4.09
N THR A 440 -26.83 31.15 -4.41
CA THR A 440 -26.31 32.46 -3.98
C THR A 440 -26.63 32.75 -2.51
N PRO A 441 -25.92 33.69 -1.85
CA PRO A 441 -26.40 34.30 -0.60
C PRO A 441 -27.88 34.71 -0.76
N PRO A 442 -28.72 34.62 0.28
CA PRO A 442 -30.12 35.04 0.17
C PRO A 442 -30.19 36.40 -0.50
N SER A 443 -30.98 36.48 -1.58
CA SER A 443 -31.06 37.60 -2.50
C SER A 443 -31.24 38.92 -1.74
N GLY A 444 -30.20 39.75 -1.76
CA GLY A 444 -30.17 41.06 -1.13
C GLY A 444 -28.78 41.64 -1.14
N THR A 445 -28.46 42.33 -2.24
CA THR A 445 -27.32 43.24 -2.47
C THR A 445 -25.89 42.69 -2.41
N ALA A 446 -25.20 42.88 -3.52
CA ALA A 446 -23.82 42.50 -3.77
C ALA A 446 -22.86 43.43 -3.03
N THR A 447 -22.16 42.89 -2.02
CA THR A 447 -20.76 43.17 -1.65
C THR A 447 -20.46 42.41 -0.37
N LEU A 448 -19.87 41.22 -0.42
CA LEU A 448 -19.61 40.44 0.79
C LEU A 448 -18.27 39.71 0.71
N THR A 449 -17.32 40.14 1.54
CA THR A 449 -16.02 39.51 1.84
C THR A 449 -16.16 38.15 2.55
N PHE A 450 -17.17 37.36 2.20
CA PHE A 450 -17.45 36.06 2.81
C PHE A 450 -16.23 35.14 2.67
N GLY A 451 -15.78 34.54 3.78
CA GLY A 451 -14.53 33.77 3.82
C GLY A 451 -13.28 34.60 4.09
N CYS A 452 -13.41 35.87 4.50
CA CYS A 452 -12.28 36.68 4.98
C CYS A 452 -11.67 36.13 6.28
N ALA A 453 -12.47 35.48 7.11
CA ALA A 453 -12.03 34.75 8.31
C ALA A 453 -12.78 33.42 8.41
N VAL A 454 -12.11 32.37 8.88
CA VAL A 454 -12.70 31.04 9.09
C VAL A 454 -12.19 30.41 10.38
N ALA A 455 -13.03 29.66 11.07
CA ALA A 455 -12.65 28.88 12.25
C ALA A 455 -13.45 27.56 12.29
N VAL A 456 -12.84 26.46 12.73
CA VAL A 456 -13.50 25.14 12.84
C VAL A 456 -13.23 24.49 14.19
N SER A 457 -14.25 23.84 14.75
CA SER A 457 -14.17 23.06 16.00
C SER A 457 -15.21 21.95 15.96
N GLY A 458 -14.77 20.73 15.63
CA GLY A 458 -15.62 19.57 15.51
C GLY A 458 -16.64 19.74 14.38
N SER A 459 -17.92 19.63 14.71
CA SER A 459 -19.03 19.74 13.76
C SER A 459 -19.44 21.19 13.43
N TYR A 460 -18.67 22.19 13.86
CA TYR A 460 -19.01 23.61 13.64
C TYR A 460 -17.89 24.34 12.91
N ALA A 461 -18.30 25.17 11.96
CA ALA A 461 -17.43 26.12 11.30
C ALA A 461 -18.08 27.50 11.34
N VAL A 462 -17.28 28.53 11.59
CA VAL A 462 -17.73 29.92 11.59
C VAL A 462 -17.01 30.64 10.45
N VAL A 463 -17.76 31.36 9.63
CA VAL A 463 -17.24 32.08 8.45
C VAL A 463 -17.59 33.56 8.54
N GLY A 464 -16.57 34.40 8.53
CA GLY A 464 -16.69 35.85 8.59
C GLY A 464 -17.06 36.49 7.26
N ALA A 465 -17.84 37.58 7.33
CA ALA A 465 -18.22 38.43 6.21
C ALA A 465 -18.27 39.90 6.67
N GLN A 466 -17.08 40.53 6.76
CA GLN A 466 -16.92 41.88 7.34
C GLN A 466 -17.68 43.01 6.66
N LEU A 467 -18.09 42.87 5.39
CA LEU A 467 -18.86 43.90 4.66
C LEU A 467 -20.34 43.54 4.50
N LYS A 468 -20.86 42.67 5.37
CA LYS A 468 -22.28 42.31 5.34
C LYS A 468 -23.18 43.44 5.82
N ASP A 469 -24.32 43.59 5.15
CA ASP A 469 -25.41 44.47 5.54
C ASP A 469 -26.48 43.67 6.31
N PRO A 470 -26.33 43.42 7.63
CA PRO A 470 -27.45 42.95 8.43
C PRO A 470 -28.54 43.99 8.52
N LEU A 471 -29.79 43.57 8.32
CA LEU A 471 -30.97 44.32 8.79
C LEU A 471 -31.00 45.78 8.31
N SER A 472 -30.52 46.05 7.09
CA SER A 472 -30.43 47.39 6.46
C SER A 472 -29.34 48.34 7.01
N VAL A 473 -28.40 47.86 7.83
CA VAL A 473 -27.25 48.63 8.33
C VAL A 473 -26.02 48.36 7.45
N ALA A 474 -25.61 49.36 6.68
CA ALA A 474 -24.55 49.22 5.67
C ALA A 474 -23.18 48.87 6.28
N ASN A 475 -22.51 47.82 5.79
CA ASN A 475 -21.18 47.36 6.17
C ASN A 475 -20.99 47.07 7.67
N ALA A 476 -22.06 46.76 8.42
CA ALA A 476 -21.94 46.42 9.83
C ALA A 476 -21.23 45.08 10.07
N GLY A 477 -21.25 44.19 9.07
CA GLY A 477 -20.60 42.90 9.10
C GLY A 477 -21.49 41.75 9.62
N GLY A 478 -21.07 40.52 9.37
CA GLY A 478 -21.79 39.32 9.81
C GLY A 478 -20.88 38.11 9.92
N ALA A 479 -21.29 37.12 10.72
CA ALA A 479 -20.63 35.82 10.79
C ALA A 479 -21.65 34.70 10.60
N TYR A 480 -21.30 33.71 9.80
CA TYR A 480 -22.16 32.59 9.45
C TYR A 480 -21.71 31.37 10.22
N VAL A 481 -22.66 30.70 10.89
CA VAL A 481 -22.44 29.41 11.51
C VAL A 481 -22.88 28.32 10.56
N LEU A 482 -21.93 27.45 10.25
CA LEU A 482 -22.14 26.20 9.57
C LEU A 482 -22.08 25.09 10.61
N GLU A 483 -23.02 24.16 10.52
CA GLU A 483 -23.02 22.94 11.32
C GLU A 483 -23.04 21.77 10.35
N LEU A 484 -22.16 20.80 10.59
CA LEU A 484 -22.26 19.51 9.96
C LEU A 484 -23.57 18.86 10.42
N SER A 485 -24.50 18.74 9.48
CA SER A 485 -25.78 18.10 9.70
C SER A 485 -25.55 16.62 9.98
N GLY A 486 -25.99 16.16 11.16
CA GLY A 486 -25.94 14.75 11.52
C GLY A 486 -26.84 13.85 10.66
N THR A 487 -27.69 14.42 9.80
CA THR A 487 -28.60 13.66 8.94
C THR A 487 -28.17 13.62 7.49
N THR A 488 -27.68 14.73 6.94
CA THR A 488 -27.26 14.84 5.54
C THR A 488 -25.75 14.68 5.37
N GLU A 489 -24.99 14.60 6.47
CA GLU A 489 -23.52 14.60 6.49
C GLU A 489 -22.91 15.82 5.79
N GLU A 490 -23.67 16.92 5.82
CA GLU A 490 -23.43 18.09 5.00
C GLU A 490 -23.34 19.34 5.85
N TRP A 491 -22.45 20.23 5.47
CA TRP A 491 -22.30 21.51 6.14
C TRP A 491 -23.47 22.41 5.78
N GLU A 492 -24.38 22.58 6.73
CA GLU A 492 -25.59 23.38 6.58
C GLU A 492 -25.41 24.73 7.25
N HIS A 493 -25.92 25.78 6.61
CA HIS A 493 -26.06 27.07 7.25
C HIS A 493 -27.12 27.01 8.36
N LYS A 494 -26.70 27.26 9.61
CA LYS A 494 -27.60 27.22 10.78
C LYS A 494 -27.99 28.58 11.30
N ALA A 495 -27.08 29.53 11.28
CA ALA A 495 -27.34 30.85 11.81
C ALA A 495 -26.46 31.90 11.13
N VAL A 496 -26.98 33.11 11.06
CA VAL A 496 -26.14 34.30 10.92
C VAL A 496 -26.11 35.00 12.27
N LEU A 497 -24.92 35.28 12.75
CA LEU A 497 -24.65 36.02 13.96
C LEU A 497 -24.50 37.50 13.59
N TYR A 498 -25.21 38.33 14.34
CA TYR A 498 -25.13 39.79 14.25
C TYR A 498 -24.99 40.36 15.66
N PRO A 499 -24.23 41.45 15.81
CA PRO A 499 -24.18 42.17 17.07
C PRO A 499 -25.52 42.87 17.31
N ALA A 500 -26.02 42.83 18.55
CA ALA A 500 -27.27 43.47 18.95
C ALA A 500 -27.25 45.00 18.78
N ASP A 501 -26.05 45.59 18.74
CA ASP A 501 -25.77 47.01 18.58
C ASP A 501 -25.09 47.32 17.22
N ALA A 502 -25.39 46.53 16.18
CA ALA A 502 -24.82 46.68 14.84
C ALA A 502 -24.86 48.14 14.33
N TYR A 503 -23.70 48.69 14.01
CA TYR A 503 -23.56 50.02 13.41
C TYR A 503 -22.83 49.96 12.06
N ALA A 504 -23.07 50.97 11.22
CA ALA A 504 -22.54 50.99 9.87
C ALA A 504 -21.01 51.13 9.88
N GLY A 505 -20.31 50.17 9.27
CA GLY A 505 -18.86 50.17 9.18
C GLY A 505 -18.13 49.50 10.34
N ASP A 506 -18.82 48.81 11.27
CA ASP A 506 -18.22 48.12 12.44
C ASP A 506 -17.34 46.90 12.09
N THR A 507 -17.36 46.45 10.83
CA THR A 507 -16.57 45.32 10.29
C THR A 507 -16.70 44.01 11.10
N PHE A 508 -17.88 43.76 11.68
CA PHE A 508 -18.15 42.51 12.41
C PHE A 508 -17.90 41.27 11.52
N GLY A 509 -17.18 40.29 12.03
CA GLY A 509 -16.78 39.11 11.25
C GLY A 509 -15.48 39.29 10.46
N SER A 510 -14.70 40.33 10.74
CA SER A 510 -13.32 40.50 10.25
C SER A 510 -12.35 39.47 10.84
N SER A 511 -12.63 38.97 12.05
CA SER A 511 -11.94 37.85 12.67
C SER A 511 -12.93 36.94 13.39
N VAL A 512 -12.68 35.63 13.40
CA VAL A 512 -13.57 34.63 14.02
C VAL A 512 -12.78 33.55 14.74
N ALA A 513 -13.29 33.04 15.85
CA ALA A 513 -12.77 31.87 16.54
C ALA A 513 -13.92 31.04 17.16
N VAL A 514 -13.75 29.72 17.23
CA VAL A 514 -14.76 28.81 17.78
C VAL A 514 -14.09 27.74 18.66
N SER A 515 -14.67 27.44 19.81
CA SER A 515 -14.23 26.36 20.70
C SER A 515 -15.44 25.80 21.44
N GLY A 516 -15.83 24.57 21.11
CA GLY A 516 -17.02 23.94 21.71
C GLY A 516 -18.28 24.75 21.44
N THR A 517 -18.94 25.25 22.49
CA THR A 517 -20.19 26.02 22.41
C THR A 517 -20.00 27.53 22.30
N TYR A 518 -18.76 28.00 22.12
CA TYR A 518 -18.43 29.43 22.05
C TYR A 518 -17.95 29.82 20.66
N ALA A 519 -18.47 30.93 20.16
CA ALA A 519 -17.92 31.64 19.01
C ALA A 519 -17.57 33.06 19.44
N VAL A 520 -16.36 33.51 19.11
CA VAL A 520 -15.89 34.89 19.37
C VAL A 520 -15.68 35.56 18.02
N ILE A 521 -16.33 36.70 17.81
CA ILE A 521 -16.35 37.43 16.55
C ILE A 521 -15.80 38.84 16.75
N GLY A 522 -14.78 39.22 15.99
CA GLY A 522 -14.20 40.56 16.03
C GLY A 522 -14.97 41.57 15.19
N ALA A 523 -15.02 42.81 15.69
CA ALA A 523 -15.57 44.00 15.04
C ALA A 523 -14.58 45.16 15.26
N SER A 524 -13.49 45.13 14.49
CA SER A 524 -12.29 45.94 14.76
C SER A 524 -12.50 47.46 14.64
N THR A 525 -13.58 47.88 14.00
CA THR A 525 -13.92 49.29 13.77
C THR A 525 -15.19 49.72 14.51
N CYS A 526 -15.72 48.87 15.41
CA CYS A 526 -16.84 49.24 16.26
C CYS A 526 -16.48 50.42 17.18
N ASP A 527 -17.46 51.26 17.47
CA ASP A 527 -17.31 52.47 18.31
C ASP A 527 -17.93 52.26 19.71
N PRO A 528 -17.42 51.34 20.55
CA PRO A 528 -18.01 51.10 21.87
C PRO A 528 -17.95 52.35 22.74
N GLY A 529 -19.10 52.72 23.33
CA GLY A 529 -19.19 53.91 24.19
C GLY A 529 -18.98 55.24 23.47
N GLY A 530 -18.98 55.26 22.12
CA GLY A 530 -18.77 56.46 21.31
C GLY A 530 -17.31 56.74 20.93
N GLU A 531 -16.38 55.85 21.29
CA GLU A 531 -14.95 55.97 20.98
C GLU A 531 -14.65 55.45 19.55
N THR A 532 -14.38 56.35 18.62
CA THR A 532 -14.23 56.03 17.19
C THR A 532 -13.12 55.01 16.91
N GLY A 533 -13.46 53.88 16.30
CA GLY A 533 -12.54 52.82 15.88
C GLY A 533 -11.84 52.09 17.03
N ALA A 534 -12.33 52.22 18.27
CA ALA A 534 -11.72 51.56 19.41
C ALA A 534 -11.83 50.02 19.31
N GLY A 535 -12.89 49.54 18.67
CA GLY A 535 -13.12 48.14 18.33
C GLY A 535 -13.75 47.31 19.45
N ALA A 536 -14.42 46.21 19.07
CA ALA A 536 -15.07 45.28 19.99
C ALA A 536 -14.91 43.81 19.54
N ALA A 537 -15.16 42.88 20.45
CA ALA A 537 -15.38 41.47 20.13
C ALA A 537 -16.65 40.95 20.80
N TYR A 538 -17.36 40.04 20.18
CA TYR A 538 -18.65 39.56 20.65
C TYR A 538 -18.60 38.05 20.86
N VAL A 539 -19.02 37.60 22.04
CA VAL A 539 -19.12 36.18 22.34
C VAL A 539 -20.54 35.72 22.13
N PHE A 540 -20.71 34.69 21.31
CA PHE A 540 -21.96 33.97 21.13
C PHE A 540 -21.87 32.62 21.84
N GLU A 541 -22.92 32.30 22.59
CA GLU A 541 -23.11 31.01 23.23
C GLU A 541 -24.15 30.20 22.47
N ARG A 542 -23.80 28.95 22.19
CA ARG A 542 -24.77 27.96 21.71
C ARG A 542 -25.50 27.34 22.89
N ASN A 543 -26.82 27.46 22.90
CA ASN A 543 -27.64 26.67 23.79
C ASN A 543 -27.61 25.20 23.32
N SER A 544 -27.10 24.31 24.17
CA SER A 544 -26.90 22.90 23.83
C SER A 544 -28.20 22.12 23.66
N SER A 545 -29.33 22.57 24.24
CA SER A 545 -30.62 21.89 24.11
C SER A 545 -31.48 22.41 22.96
N THR A 546 -31.36 23.69 22.59
CA THR A 546 -32.16 24.29 21.50
C THR A 546 -31.38 24.50 20.21
N GLY A 547 -30.05 24.42 20.25
CA GLY A 547 -29.17 24.70 19.11
C GLY A 547 -29.07 26.18 18.74
N ALA A 548 -29.80 27.05 19.44
CA ALA A 548 -29.81 28.49 19.18
C ALA A 548 -28.49 29.13 19.63
N TRP A 549 -27.95 30.00 18.77
CA TRP A 549 -26.85 30.88 19.12
C TRP A 549 -27.39 32.20 19.63
N THR A 550 -26.97 32.60 20.83
CA THR A 550 -27.35 33.87 21.43
C THR A 550 -26.10 34.68 21.74
N GLN A 551 -26.15 35.98 21.47
CA GLN A 551 -25.09 36.88 21.93
C GLN A 551 -25.06 36.87 23.46
N GLY A 552 -23.91 36.50 24.02
CA GLY A 552 -23.59 36.64 25.44
C GLY A 552 -22.91 37.98 25.68
N THR A 553 -21.61 37.96 25.97
CA THR A 553 -20.85 39.14 26.37
C THR A 553 -20.27 39.90 25.18
N LYS A 554 -20.43 41.24 25.15
CA LYS A 554 -19.61 42.14 24.32
C LYS A 554 -18.32 42.45 25.09
N LEU A 555 -17.18 42.07 24.53
CA LEU A 555 -15.85 42.33 25.04
C LEU A 555 -15.37 43.67 24.48
N VAL A 556 -14.91 44.54 25.36
CA VAL A 556 -14.28 45.82 25.04
C VAL A 556 -12.99 45.94 25.83
N ALA A 557 -12.01 46.66 25.30
CA ALA A 557 -10.81 47.00 26.06
C ALA A 557 -11.21 47.81 27.32
N SER A 558 -10.62 47.48 28.48
CA SER A 558 -10.87 48.21 29.74
C SER A 558 -10.41 49.67 29.70
N ASP A 559 -9.56 49.99 28.73
CA ASP A 559 -8.88 51.24 28.50
C ASP A 559 -8.98 51.65 27.03
N ALA A 560 -10.13 51.33 26.40
CA ALA A 560 -10.41 51.62 25.01
C ALA A 560 -10.12 53.08 24.65
N ALA A 561 -9.32 53.29 23.60
CA ALA A 561 -9.07 54.60 23.01
C ALA A 561 -9.39 54.60 21.50
N PRO A 562 -9.59 55.79 20.89
CA PRO A 562 -9.88 55.88 19.47
C PRO A 562 -8.82 55.19 18.61
N PHE A 563 -9.27 54.41 17.62
CA PHE A 563 -8.46 53.68 16.64
C PHE A 563 -7.55 52.58 17.19
N ASP A 564 -7.76 52.10 18.42
CA ASP A 564 -7.01 50.97 18.99
C ASP A 564 -7.25 49.65 18.25
N THR A 565 -8.35 49.53 17.49
CA THR A 565 -8.72 48.36 16.67
C THR A 565 -8.91 47.04 17.44
N PHE A 566 -9.41 47.11 18.67
CA PHE A 566 -9.72 45.91 19.45
C PHE A 566 -10.68 44.99 18.70
N GLY A 567 -10.37 43.69 18.63
CA GLY A 567 -11.14 42.74 17.81
C GLY A 567 -10.56 42.53 16.42
N TYR A 568 -9.41 43.14 16.10
CA TYR A 568 -8.68 42.86 14.86
C TYR A 568 -8.33 41.38 14.71
N SER A 569 -7.93 40.74 15.80
CA SER A 569 -7.71 39.30 15.87
C SER A 569 -8.35 38.72 17.13
N VAL A 570 -8.90 37.51 17.05
CA VAL A 570 -9.57 36.83 18.17
C VAL A 570 -9.19 35.36 18.20
N SER A 571 -9.12 34.78 19.40
CA SER A 571 -8.96 33.33 19.60
C SER A 571 -9.66 32.89 20.89
N VAL A 572 -10.17 31.66 20.93
CA VAL A 572 -10.86 31.08 22.09
C VAL A 572 -10.45 29.62 22.26
N SER A 573 -10.20 29.20 23.50
CA SER A 573 -9.92 27.82 23.86
C SER A 573 -10.42 27.53 25.27
N GLY A 574 -11.38 26.62 25.38
CA GLY A 574 -12.03 26.30 26.66
C GLY A 574 -12.66 27.54 27.30
N THR A 575 -12.14 27.94 28.47
CA THR A 575 -12.64 29.08 29.25
C THR A 575 -11.89 30.39 28.99
N TYR A 576 -10.90 30.41 28.10
CA TYR A 576 -10.12 31.60 27.78
C TYR A 576 -10.42 32.12 26.39
N ALA A 577 -10.49 33.44 26.25
CA ALA A 577 -10.54 34.16 25.00
C ALA A 577 -9.46 35.24 25.01
N ILE A 578 -8.84 35.47 23.86
CA ILE A 578 -7.85 36.53 23.66
C ILE A 578 -8.27 37.41 22.47
N VAL A 579 -8.09 38.72 22.62
CA VAL A 579 -8.46 39.72 21.62
C VAL A 579 -7.31 40.69 21.38
N GLY A 580 -6.90 40.85 20.12
CA GLY A 580 -5.84 41.76 19.70
C GLY A 580 -6.32 43.16 19.36
N ALA A 581 -5.47 44.15 19.64
CA ALA A 581 -5.65 45.58 19.38
C ALA A 581 -4.31 46.18 18.89
N TYR A 582 -3.98 45.98 17.61
CA TYR A 582 -2.61 46.19 17.12
C TYR A 582 -2.20 47.65 16.99
N ASN A 583 -3.17 48.56 16.81
CA ASN A 583 -2.92 50.01 16.76
C ASN A 583 -2.88 50.66 18.14
N ARG A 584 -3.10 49.90 19.22
CA ARG A 584 -3.14 50.45 20.57
C ARG A 584 -1.85 51.19 20.93
N LYS A 585 -2.00 52.42 21.45
CA LYS A 585 -0.90 53.25 21.91
C LYS A 585 -0.54 52.92 23.37
N ARG A 586 0.72 52.59 23.64
CA ARG A 586 1.21 52.39 25.01
C ARG A 586 2.36 53.35 25.31
N LEU A 587 2.30 54.03 26.47
CA LEU A 587 3.39 54.86 27.00
C LEU A 587 3.98 55.88 26.00
N GLY A 588 3.15 56.43 25.12
CA GLY A 588 3.59 57.40 24.11
C GLY A 588 4.01 56.78 22.77
N ALA A 589 4.25 55.47 22.71
CA ALA A 589 4.61 54.76 21.47
C ALA A 589 3.35 54.45 20.65
N ALA A 590 3.18 55.15 19.51
CA ALA A 590 2.05 54.92 18.61
C ALA A 590 2.12 53.51 17.99
N ASN A 591 0.98 52.85 17.83
CA ASN A 591 0.85 51.53 17.19
C ASN A 591 1.77 50.45 17.78
N SER A 592 2.11 50.55 19.07
CA SER A 592 2.89 49.53 19.77
C SER A 592 2.08 48.24 19.99
N GLY A 593 0.75 48.36 20.03
CA GLY A 593 -0.19 47.25 20.11
C GLY A 593 -0.45 46.68 21.52
N GLY A 594 -1.47 45.83 21.62
CA GLY A 594 -1.88 45.14 22.86
C GLY A 594 -2.75 43.91 22.58
N ALA A 595 -2.79 42.97 23.53
CA ALA A 595 -3.69 41.82 23.50
C ALA A 595 -4.33 41.59 24.86
N TYR A 596 -5.63 41.29 24.89
CA TYR A 596 -6.44 41.23 26.11
C TYR A 596 -6.96 39.83 26.34
N VAL A 597 -6.74 39.28 27.53
CA VAL A 597 -7.20 37.96 27.94
C VAL A 597 -8.46 38.08 28.77
N PHE A 598 -9.47 37.31 28.40
CA PHE A 598 -10.73 37.16 29.12
C PHE A 598 -10.88 35.71 29.59
N GLU A 599 -11.43 35.53 30.79
CA GLU A 599 -11.74 34.22 31.36
C GLU A 599 -13.23 34.15 31.67
N ARG A 600 -13.84 33.01 31.34
CA ARG A 600 -15.23 32.73 31.66
C ARG A 600 -15.36 32.24 33.10
N ASN A 601 -16.10 32.98 33.93
CA ASN A 601 -16.47 32.52 35.28
C ASN A 601 -17.76 31.72 35.23
N SER A 602 -17.91 30.74 36.11
CA SER A 602 -19.15 29.96 36.25
C SER A 602 -20.30 30.86 36.72
N GLY A 603 -21.11 31.35 35.78
CA GLY A 603 -22.36 32.07 36.03
C GLY A 603 -22.38 33.59 35.79
N SER A 604 -21.27 34.25 35.46
CA SER A 604 -21.20 35.73 35.33
C SER A 604 -20.68 36.25 33.97
N GLY A 605 -20.59 35.41 32.95
CA GLY A 605 -20.06 35.80 31.63
C GLY A 605 -18.54 35.84 31.58
N TRP A 606 -18.01 36.62 30.65
CA TRP A 606 -16.57 36.76 30.39
C TRP A 606 -15.98 37.97 31.13
N GLU A 607 -14.91 37.75 31.89
CA GLU A 607 -14.23 38.78 32.67
C GLU A 607 -12.84 39.05 32.11
N HIS A 608 -12.46 40.33 32.01
CA HIS A 608 -11.10 40.73 31.66
C HIS A 608 -10.11 40.33 32.76
N LYS A 609 -9.08 39.56 32.41
CA LYS A 609 -8.06 39.05 33.35
C LYS A 609 -6.70 39.69 33.20
N ALA A 610 -6.28 40.01 31.98
CA ALA A 610 -4.95 40.57 31.74
C ALA A 610 -4.88 41.32 30.42
N VAL A 611 -4.02 42.35 30.39
CA VAL A 611 -3.50 42.91 29.14
C VAL A 611 -2.05 42.48 28.97
N LEU A 612 -1.74 41.89 27.83
CA LEU A 612 -0.43 41.39 27.45
C LEU A 612 0.31 42.45 26.65
N TYR A 613 1.60 42.61 26.95
CA TYR A 613 2.49 43.51 26.24
C TYR A 613 3.88 42.87 26.10
N PRO A 614 4.59 43.12 24.99
CA PRO A 614 5.98 42.74 24.88
C PRO A 614 6.84 43.63 25.78
N THR A 615 7.86 43.03 26.38
CA THR A 615 8.84 43.72 27.26
C THR A 615 9.70 44.74 26.52
N ASP A 616 9.82 44.59 25.21
CA ASP A 616 10.59 45.42 24.28
C ASP A 616 9.70 46.19 23.30
N ALA A 617 8.45 46.50 23.69
CA ALA A 617 7.49 47.22 22.86
C ALA A 617 8.05 48.52 22.25
N CYS A 618 7.96 48.65 20.92
CA CYS A 618 8.36 49.85 20.18
C CYS A 618 7.19 50.47 19.40
N VAL A 619 7.42 51.67 18.85
CA VAL A 619 6.48 52.35 17.94
C VAL A 619 6.32 51.51 16.67
N ASN A 620 5.08 51.33 16.22
CA ASN A 620 4.72 50.59 15.01
C ASN A 620 4.96 49.08 14.99
N ASP A 621 5.44 48.44 16.06
CA ASP A 621 5.64 46.98 16.10
C ASP A 621 4.36 46.17 15.80
N GLY A 622 3.18 46.75 16.07
CA GLY A 622 1.88 46.16 15.75
C GLY A 622 1.54 44.91 16.57
N PHE A 623 1.93 44.87 17.84
CA PHE A 623 1.66 43.73 18.73
C PHE A 623 0.14 43.48 18.88
N GLY A 624 -0.32 42.24 18.70
CA GLY A 624 -1.75 41.93 18.69
C GLY A 624 -2.38 41.94 17.29
N CYS A 625 -1.58 42.07 16.23
CA CYS A 625 -2.04 41.88 14.86
C CYS A 625 -2.55 40.44 14.61
N SER A 626 -2.03 39.47 15.37
CA SER A 626 -2.55 38.11 15.44
C SER A 626 -2.45 37.56 16.86
N VAL A 627 -3.43 36.76 17.28
CA VAL A 627 -3.50 36.18 18.63
C VAL A 627 -3.96 34.72 18.56
N ALA A 628 -3.43 33.87 19.44
CA ALA A 628 -3.89 32.50 19.62
C ALA A 628 -3.78 32.08 21.09
N VAL A 629 -4.76 31.32 21.60
CA VAL A 629 -4.75 30.79 22.98
C VAL A 629 -5.03 29.29 22.98
N SER A 630 -4.29 28.54 23.79
CA SER A 630 -4.53 27.11 24.02
C SER A 630 -4.13 26.75 25.45
N GLY A 631 -5.13 26.36 26.27
CA GLY A 631 -4.91 26.08 27.69
C GLY A 631 -4.29 27.29 28.41
N THR A 632 -3.09 27.11 28.97
CA THR A 632 -2.36 28.15 29.72
C THR A 632 -1.41 28.99 28.87
N TYR A 633 -1.38 28.81 27.55
CA TYR A 633 -0.49 29.52 26.65
C TYR A 633 -1.25 30.51 25.77
N ALA A 634 -0.66 31.67 25.57
CA ALA A 634 -1.07 32.66 24.59
C ALA A 634 0.11 33.03 23.70
N VAL A 635 -0.10 33.08 22.38
CA VAL A 635 0.89 33.54 21.40
C VAL A 635 0.35 34.77 20.72
N VAL A 636 1.17 35.83 20.68
CA VAL A 636 0.77 37.13 20.12
C VAL A 636 1.82 37.62 19.11
N GLY A 637 1.37 37.92 17.89
CA GLY A 637 2.22 38.43 16.81
C GLY A 637 2.45 39.94 16.88
N ALA A 638 3.63 40.37 16.43
CA ALA A 638 4.03 41.76 16.21
C ALA A 638 4.81 41.81 14.87
N SER A 639 4.06 41.84 13.77
CA SER A 639 4.61 41.60 12.43
C SER A 639 5.60 42.65 11.93
N ILE A 640 5.62 43.84 12.54
CA ILE A 640 6.46 44.97 12.12
C ILE A 640 7.58 45.20 13.17
N ALA A 641 7.74 44.30 14.13
CA ALA A 641 8.83 44.40 15.09
C ALA A 641 10.20 44.26 14.40
N ASP A 642 11.23 44.90 14.97
CA ASP A 642 12.59 44.96 14.42
C ASP A 642 13.61 44.09 15.21
N PRO A 643 13.44 42.75 15.29
CA PRO A 643 14.33 41.91 16.08
C PRO A 643 15.78 42.00 15.58
N GLY A 644 16.71 42.29 16.50
CA GLY A 644 18.12 42.44 16.16
C GLY A 644 18.42 43.61 15.22
N GLY A 645 17.55 44.62 15.15
CA GLY A 645 17.71 45.80 14.30
C GLY A 645 17.36 45.58 12.83
N LYS A 646 16.69 44.47 12.50
CA LYS A 646 16.24 44.17 11.13
C LYS A 646 14.84 44.75 10.92
N ALA A 647 14.75 45.80 10.12
CA ALA A 647 13.50 46.49 9.81
C ALA A 647 12.39 45.53 9.36
N ASP A 648 11.23 45.57 10.01
CA ASP A 648 10.01 44.83 9.70
C ASP A 648 10.21 43.31 9.56
N ALA A 649 11.24 42.75 10.23
CA ALA A 649 11.47 41.30 10.18
C ALA A 649 10.39 40.52 10.93
N GLY A 650 9.78 41.16 11.94
CA GLY A 650 8.64 40.67 12.70
C GLY A 650 9.00 39.71 13.83
N ALA A 651 8.14 39.64 14.85
CA ALA A 651 8.28 38.76 16.02
C ALA A 651 6.93 38.18 16.48
N ALA A 652 6.97 37.11 17.27
CA ALA A 652 5.83 36.64 18.05
C ALA A 652 6.25 36.40 19.50
N TYR A 653 5.33 36.53 20.45
CA TYR A 653 5.64 36.45 21.88
C TYR A 653 4.75 35.41 22.53
N VAL A 654 5.34 34.54 23.35
CA VAL A 654 4.61 33.52 24.11
C VAL A 654 4.46 33.98 25.55
N PHE A 655 3.21 33.97 26.02
CA PHE A 655 2.84 34.20 27.40
C PHE A 655 2.32 32.89 28.01
N GLU A 656 2.67 32.65 29.26
CA GLU A 656 2.19 31.50 30.03
C GLU A 656 1.54 31.99 31.31
N ARG A 657 0.36 31.45 31.62
CA ARG A 657 -0.34 31.73 32.86
C ARG A 657 0.32 30.98 34.01
N ASN A 658 0.80 31.71 35.01
CA ASN A 658 1.31 31.14 36.25
C ASN A 658 0.16 30.53 37.06
N SER A 659 0.24 29.23 37.36
CA SER A 659 -0.82 28.52 38.07
C SER A 659 -0.96 28.92 39.55
N GLY A 660 0.10 29.42 40.18
CA GLY A 660 0.10 29.83 41.59
C GLY A 660 -0.40 31.27 41.81
N THR A 661 -0.15 32.18 40.86
CA THR A 661 -0.53 33.60 40.98
C THR A 661 -1.68 34.02 40.06
N GLY A 662 -1.98 33.22 39.04
CA GLY A 662 -2.95 33.55 37.99
C GLY A 662 -2.46 34.61 36.99
N ALA A 663 -1.24 35.14 37.16
CA ALA A 663 -0.67 36.17 36.29
C ALA A 663 -0.22 35.58 34.95
N TRP A 664 -0.39 36.34 33.86
CA TRP A 664 0.17 36.02 32.55
C TRP A 664 1.56 36.64 32.40
N GLU A 665 2.56 35.82 32.13
CA GLU A 665 3.96 36.25 32.05
C GLU A 665 4.53 35.97 30.67
N GLN A 666 5.26 36.93 30.08
CA GLN A 666 6.02 36.69 28.85
C GLN A 666 7.14 35.67 29.15
N LYS A 667 7.13 34.53 28.45
CA LYS A 667 8.15 33.50 28.58
C LYS A 667 9.24 33.61 27.53
N THR A 668 8.87 33.94 26.29
CA THR A 668 9.85 34.04 25.22
C THR A 668 9.39 34.93 24.08
N LYS A 669 10.36 35.46 23.33
CA LYS A 669 10.19 36.12 22.04
C LYS A 669 10.64 35.13 20.96
N LEU A 670 9.71 34.73 20.10
CA LEU A 670 9.96 33.91 18.92
C LEU A 670 10.37 34.83 17.76
N VAL A 671 11.49 34.49 17.15
CA VAL A 671 12.02 35.11 15.93
C VAL A 671 12.44 33.97 15.01
N ALA A 672 12.19 34.10 13.71
CA ALA A 672 12.72 33.13 12.76
C ALA A 672 14.26 33.09 12.86
N SER A 673 14.83 31.89 12.98
CA SER A 673 16.29 31.69 13.06
C SER A 673 17.06 32.29 11.89
N ASP A 674 16.38 32.48 10.76
CA ASP A 674 16.86 33.02 9.50
C ASP A 674 16.12 34.31 9.10
N ALA A 675 15.65 35.10 10.08
CA ALA A 675 14.91 36.34 9.89
C ALA A 675 15.67 37.35 9.01
N MET A 676 14.97 37.93 8.03
CA MET A 676 15.43 38.99 7.15
C MET A 676 14.53 40.23 7.26
N PRO A 677 15.03 41.43 6.89
CA PRO A 677 14.19 42.62 6.84
C PRO A 677 12.97 42.44 5.94
N ASN A 678 11.82 42.93 6.37
CA ASN A 678 10.53 42.86 5.67
C ASN A 678 9.97 41.43 5.50
N ASP A 679 10.33 40.48 6.37
CA ASP A 679 9.72 39.14 6.37
C ASP A 679 8.29 39.14 6.97
N TYR A 680 7.98 40.12 7.82
CA TYR A 680 6.74 40.26 8.59
C TYR A 680 6.36 39.00 9.39
N PHE A 681 7.34 38.36 10.02
CA PHE A 681 7.11 37.23 10.90
C PHE A 681 6.18 37.60 12.07
N GLY A 682 5.16 36.78 12.35
CA GLY A 682 4.14 37.11 13.35
C GLY A 682 2.89 37.75 12.77
N TYR A 683 2.80 37.90 11.45
CA TYR A 683 1.56 38.35 10.79
C TYR A 683 0.38 37.42 11.07
N SER A 684 0.63 36.11 11.13
CA SER A 684 -0.34 35.10 11.56
C SER A 684 0.27 34.17 12.60
N VAL A 685 -0.49 33.79 13.63
CA VAL A 685 -0.06 32.87 14.70
C VAL A 685 -1.16 31.87 15.03
N SER A 686 -0.76 30.66 15.43
CA SER A 686 -1.65 29.64 15.97
C SER A 686 -0.93 28.80 17.05
N VAL A 687 -1.65 28.31 18.05
CA VAL A 687 -1.09 27.49 19.13
C VAL A 687 -2.05 26.34 19.47
N SER A 688 -1.49 25.14 19.67
CA SER A 688 -2.22 23.95 20.08
C SER A 688 -1.33 23.11 21.00
N GLY A 689 -1.66 23.08 22.29
CA GLY A 689 -0.84 22.39 23.28
C GLY A 689 0.60 22.94 23.32
N THR A 690 1.57 22.10 22.98
CA THR A 690 3.00 22.44 22.97
C THR A 690 3.51 22.98 21.64
N TYR A 691 2.66 23.09 20.61
CA TYR A 691 3.06 23.59 19.29
C TYR A 691 2.53 24.99 19.03
N ALA A 692 3.38 25.84 18.44
CA ALA A 692 3.01 27.13 17.89
C ALA A 692 3.46 27.22 16.43
N VAL A 693 2.62 27.79 15.56
CA VAL A 693 2.96 28.06 14.15
C VAL A 693 2.88 29.56 13.90
N VAL A 694 3.89 30.12 13.25
CA VAL A 694 4.00 31.57 12.99
C VAL A 694 4.30 31.83 11.51
N GLY A 695 3.49 32.67 10.85
CA GLY A 695 3.65 33.02 9.44
C GLY A 695 4.51 34.26 9.18
N ALA A 696 5.20 34.26 8.04
CA ALA A 696 6.06 35.33 7.51
C ALA A 696 5.81 35.47 6.00
N TYR A 697 4.74 36.17 5.61
CA TYR A 697 4.12 36.00 4.30
C TYR A 697 4.88 36.62 3.13
N VAL A 698 5.80 37.57 3.36
CA VAL A 698 6.60 38.18 2.29
C VAL A 698 8.06 37.75 2.31
N ARG A 699 8.38 36.72 3.12
CA ARG A 699 9.69 36.11 3.09
C ARG A 699 10.09 35.70 1.67
N THR A 700 11.35 35.94 1.32
CA THR A 700 11.95 35.46 0.07
C THR A 700 12.74 34.19 0.35
N GLN A 701 12.20 33.04 -0.07
CA GLN A 701 12.84 31.74 0.12
C GLN A 701 13.60 31.34 -1.15
N LEU A 702 14.88 30.94 -1.01
CA LEU A 702 15.74 30.52 -2.12
C LEU A 702 15.78 31.50 -3.32
N GLY A 703 15.67 32.81 -3.05
CA GLY A 703 15.66 33.86 -4.08
C GLY A 703 14.32 34.05 -4.80
N VAL A 704 13.27 33.31 -4.43
CA VAL A 704 11.92 33.46 -4.98
C VAL A 704 11.18 34.58 -4.23
N VAL A 705 11.10 35.75 -4.87
CA VAL A 705 10.57 36.98 -4.26
C VAL A 705 9.15 36.79 -3.72
N TYR A 706 8.94 37.13 -2.45
CA TYR A 706 7.65 37.06 -1.75
C TYR A 706 6.94 35.70 -1.87
N SER A 707 7.73 34.60 -1.91
CA SER A 707 7.19 33.24 -1.84
C SER A 707 6.48 32.99 -0.51
N GLY A 708 6.97 33.61 0.57
CA GLY A 708 6.47 33.46 1.93
C GLY A 708 7.07 32.25 2.68
N GLY A 709 6.83 32.18 3.99
CA GLY A 709 7.25 31.10 4.88
C GLY A 709 6.40 31.01 6.15
N ALA A 710 6.42 29.85 6.82
CA ALA A 710 5.84 29.68 8.16
C ALA A 710 6.78 28.84 9.03
N TYR A 711 6.69 28.94 10.35
CA TYR A 711 7.64 28.34 11.28
C TYR A 711 6.94 27.64 12.43
N VAL A 712 7.35 26.40 12.72
CA VAL A 712 6.83 25.62 13.84
C VAL A 712 7.78 25.70 15.02
N PHE A 713 7.25 26.01 16.19
CA PHE A 713 7.95 25.97 17.47
C PHE A 713 7.31 24.92 18.37
N GLU A 714 8.14 24.15 19.08
CA GLU A 714 7.70 23.19 20.09
C GLU A 714 8.28 23.60 21.45
N ARG A 715 7.44 23.56 22.49
CA ARG A 715 7.87 23.77 23.86
C ARG A 715 8.55 22.52 24.39
N ASN A 716 9.82 22.62 24.73
CA ASN A 716 10.53 21.58 25.44
C ASN A 716 10.00 21.47 26.87
N SER A 717 9.49 20.30 27.25
CA SER A 717 8.88 20.08 28.56
C SER A 717 9.90 20.04 29.70
N GLY A 718 11.16 19.70 29.42
CA GLY A 718 12.23 19.61 30.42
C GLY A 718 12.87 20.96 30.76
N THR A 719 12.99 21.85 29.78
CA THR A 719 13.63 23.18 29.95
C THR A 719 12.61 24.32 30.02
N GLY A 720 11.37 24.11 29.56
CA GLY A 720 10.36 25.15 29.44
C GLY A 720 10.61 26.14 28.29
N THR A 721 11.65 25.92 27.49
CA THR A 721 12.00 26.77 26.34
C THR A 721 11.16 26.41 25.11
N TRP A 722 10.84 27.40 24.29
CA TRP A 722 10.27 27.17 22.96
C TRP A 722 11.39 27.18 21.93
N GLU A 723 11.44 26.13 21.12
CA GLU A 723 12.49 25.93 20.14
C GLU A 723 11.88 25.80 18.75
N GLN A 724 12.51 26.45 17.76
CA GLN A 724 12.09 26.31 16.37
C GLN A 724 12.39 24.89 15.91
N MET A 725 11.37 24.15 15.49
CA MET A 725 11.49 22.78 15.01
C MET A 725 11.60 22.69 13.50
N ALA A 726 10.86 23.53 12.79
CA ALA A 726 10.84 23.51 11.34
C ALA A 726 10.53 24.89 10.77
N GLY A 727 11.12 25.20 9.62
CA GLY A 727 10.54 26.13 8.65
C GLY A 727 9.69 25.34 7.66
N LEU A 728 8.42 25.70 7.54
CA LEU A 728 7.48 25.17 6.54
C LEU A 728 7.58 26.05 5.30
N TYR A 729 7.84 25.42 4.16
CA TYR A 729 7.92 26.07 2.86
C TYR A 729 7.20 25.19 1.84
N PRO A 730 6.40 25.77 0.95
CA PRO A 730 5.64 25.00 -0.03
C PRO A 730 6.60 24.26 -0.97
N SER A 731 6.27 23.01 -1.30
CA SER A 731 7.07 22.20 -2.23
C SER A 731 7.16 22.79 -3.65
N ASP A 732 6.20 23.65 -4.00
CA ASP A 732 6.07 24.33 -5.29
C ASP A 732 6.21 25.87 -5.17
N LEU A 733 7.38 26.32 -4.74
CA LEU A 733 7.72 27.75 -4.59
C LEU A 733 7.40 28.58 -5.84
N VAL A 734 6.53 29.58 -5.68
CA VAL A 734 6.15 30.55 -6.73
C VAL A 734 6.30 31.98 -6.20
N THR A 735 6.76 32.91 -7.04
CA THR A 735 6.87 34.33 -6.67
C THR A 735 5.53 34.93 -6.31
N PHE A 736 5.52 35.86 -5.35
CA PHE A 736 4.30 36.51 -4.86
C PHE A 736 3.22 35.55 -4.32
N SER A 737 3.55 34.30 -3.98
CA SER A 737 2.56 33.35 -3.44
C SER A 737 2.00 33.77 -2.08
N ARG A 738 2.80 34.51 -1.31
CA ARG A 738 2.48 34.96 0.04
C ARG A 738 2.13 33.83 1.01
N PHE A 739 2.88 32.72 0.92
CA PHE A 739 2.73 31.58 1.83
C PHE A 739 2.99 31.99 3.28
N GLY A 740 2.16 31.57 4.23
CA GLY A 740 2.25 32.04 5.62
C GLY A 740 1.39 33.28 5.89
N TRP A 741 0.54 33.68 4.96
CA TRP A 741 -0.45 34.74 5.18
C TRP A 741 -1.43 34.39 6.30
N SER A 742 -1.87 33.13 6.35
CA SER A 742 -2.70 32.59 7.41
C SER A 742 -2.16 31.22 7.85
N VAL A 743 -2.25 30.90 9.14
CA VAL A 743 -1.77 29.63 9.70
C VAL A 743 -2.75 29.09 10.75
N SER A 744 -2.86 27.77 10.87
CA SER A 744 -3.60 27.11 11.95
C SER A 744 -2.95 25.77 12.29
N VAL A 745 -2.94 25.39 13.57
CA VAL A 745 -2.40 24.11 14.05
C VAL A 745 -3.37 23.41 14.99
N SER A 746 -3.50 22.09 14.84
CA SER A 746 -4.20 21.20 15.77
C SER A 746 -3.36 19.96 16.01
N GLY A 747 -2.81 19.83 17.21
CA GLY A 747 -1.88 18.74 17.55
C GLY A 747 -0.70 18.67 16.59
N THR A 748 -0.58 17.56 15.88
CA THR A 748 0.50 17.28 14.91
C THR A 748 0.19 17.71 13.48
N CYS A 749 -0.91 18.42 13.24
CA CYS A 749 -1.33 18.87 11.92
C CYS A 749 -1.35 20.40 11.85
N ALA A 750 -0.79 20.97 10.78
CA ALA A 750 -0.81 22.41 10.52
C ALA A 750 -1.32 22.68 9.11
N ILE A 751 -2.00 23.81 8.93
CA ILE A 751 -2.40 24.33 7.62
C ILE A 751 -1.86 25.74 7.43
N VAL A 752 -1.37 26.04 6.22
CA VAL A 752 -0.77 27.33 5.86
C VAL A 752 -1.38 27.86 4.56
N GLY A 753 -1.91 29.09 4.60
CA GLY A 753 -2.49 29.76 3.43
C GLY A 753 -1.46 30.54 2.61
N ALA A 754 -1.64 30.55 1.30
CA ALA A 754 -0.86 31.26 0.29
C ALA A 754 -1.79 32.01 -0.67
N LEU A 755 -2.29 33.16 -0.24
CA LEU A 755 -3.43 33.83 -0.87
C LEU A 755 -3.24 34.24 -2.35
N SER A 756 -2.00 34.34 -2.82
CA SER A 756 -1.67 34.95 -4.11
C SER A 756 -0.93 34.00 -5.04
N LYS A 757 -0.82 32.72 -4.67
CA LYS A 757 -0.22 31.69 -5.52
C LYS A 757 -0.86 31.70 -6.91
N SER A 758 -0.03 31.95 -7.93
CA SER A 758 -0.43 32.01 -9.34
C SER A 758 -1.64 32.92 -9.63
N GLY A 759 -1.84 33.97 -8.83
CA GLY A 759 -2.95 34.92 -8.98
C GLY A 759 -4.31 34.46 -8.47
N VAL A 760 -4.44 33.22 -7.98
CA VAL A 760 -5.70 32.62 -7.52
C VAL A 760 -5.67 32.15 -6.06
N GLY A 761 -4.49 31.81 -5.53
CA GLY A 761 -4.28 31.39 -4.15
C GLY A 761 -4.20 29.88 -3.94
N GLY A 762 -3.69 29.45 -2.78
CA GLY A 762 -3.49 28.05 -2.38
C GLY A 762 -3.46 27.89 -0.85
N ALA A 763 -3.61 26.66 -0.36
CA ALA A 763 -3.39 26.33 1.06
C ALA A 763 -2.68 24.97 1.18
N TYR A 764 -1.90 24.77 2.23
CA TYR A 764 -0.98 23.63 2.35
C TYR A 764 -1.13 22.97 3.71
N ILE A 765 -1.25 21.65 3.75
CA ILE A 765 -1.35 20.88 4.99
C ILE A 765 -0.03 20.17 5.27
N TYR A 766 0.46 20.31 6.49
CA TYR A 766 1.64 19.64 7.03
C TYR A 766 1.25 18.74 8.20
N GLU A 767 1.86 17.56 8.29
CA GLU A 767 1.66 16.64 9.41
C GLU A 767 3.00 16.13 9.94
N ARG A 768 3.13 16.11 11.26
CA ARG A 768 4.30 15.57 11.95
C ARG A 768 4.25 14.04 11.90
N ASN A 769 5.25 13.41 11.28
CA ASN A 769 5.36 11.96 11.14
C ASN A 769 5.85 11.27 12.44
N SER A 770 5.88 9.92 12.46
CA SER A 770 6.26 9.14 13.67
C SER A 770 7.75 9.26 14.04
N VAL A 771 8.58 9.87 13.19
CA VAL A 771 10.00 10.21 13.49
C VAL A 771 10.19 11.68 13.93
N GLY A 772 9.11 12.46 14.03
CA GLY A 772 9.12 13.84 14.53
C GLY A 772 9.33 14.94 13.49
N ALA A 773 9.41 14.61 12.20
CA ALA A 773 9.55 15.59 11.12
C ALA A 773 8.18 16.06 10.60
N TRP A 774 8.06 17.36 10.27
CA TRP A 774 6.87 17.94 9.64
C TRP A 774 6.94 17.77 8.12
N GLU A 775 5.99 17.06 7.52
CA GLU A 775 5.93 16.77 6.09
C GLU A 775 4.69 17.39 5.44
N GLU A 776 4.85 17.95 4.24
CA GLU A 776 3.71 18.41 3.42
C GLU A 776 2.89 17.18 2.98
N LYS A 777 1.62 17.14 3.38
CA LYS A 777 0.68 16.04 3.06
C LYS A 777 -0.31 16.41 1.96
N ALA A 778 -0.57 17.69 1.74
CA ALA A 778 -1.49 18.13 0.69
C ALA A 778 -1.27 19.59 0.29
N ILE A 779 -1.52 19.86 -0.99
CA ILE A 779 -1.72 21.18 -1.57
C ILE A 779 -3.20 21.30 -1.95
N LEU A 780 -3.90 22.28 -1.39
CA LEU A 780 -5.29 22.59 -1.65
C LEU A 780 -5.37 23.77 -2.63
N THR A 781 -6.09 23.56 -3.74
CA THR A 781 -6.31 24.57 -4.79
C THR A 781 -7.78 24.61 -5.19
N ALA A 782 -8.29 25.77 -5.57
CA ALA A 782 -9.64 25.92 -6.11
C ALA A 782 -9.61 26.01 -7.64
N SER A 783 -10.10 24.97 -8.32
CA SER A 783 -10.22 24.85 -9.80
C SER A 783 -11.22 25.82 -10.42
N ASP A 784 -12.02 26.50 -9.60
CA ASP A 784 -13.13 27.38 -9.98
C ASP A 784 -12.90 28.85 -9.57
N SER A 785 -11.66 29.25 -9.25
CA SER A 785 -11.40 30.55 -8.62
C SER A 785 -10.52 31.50 -9.44
N THR A 786 -10.92 32.77 -9.44
CA THR A 786 -10.13 33.97 -9.80
C THR A 786 -9.73 34.76 -8.54
N ALA A 787 -9.66 34.11 -7.37
CA ALA A 787 -9.82 34.82 -6.09
C ALA A 787 -9.07 34.20 -4.90
N GLN A 788 -8.25 35.03 -4.25
CA GLN A 788 -7.54 34.93 -2.95
C GLN A 788 -7.75 33.69 -2.06
N PHE A 789 -7.65 32.47 -2.60
CA PHE A 789 -7.85 31.23 -1.86
C PHE A 789 -6.70 31.02 -0.88
N GLY A 790 -7.00 30.71 0.37
CA GLY A 790 -5.99 30.66 1.43
C GLY A 790 -5.78 31.99 2.16
N ILE A 791 -6.67 32.98 1.96
CA ILE A 791 -6.66 34.23 2.74
C ILE A 791 -6.91 33.97 4.24
N SER A 792 -7.67 32.94 4.58
CA SER A 792 -7.87 32.45 5.93
C SER A 792 -7.91 30.93 5.94
N VAL A 793 -7.36 30.30 6.98
CA VAL A 793 -7.32 28.84 7.16
C VAL A 793 -7.59 28.46 8.61
N SER A 794 -8.24 27.32 8.84
CA SER A 794 -8.42 26.74 10.18
C SER A 794 -8.45 25.21 10.09
N ILE A 795 -7.85 24.52 11.05
CA ILE A 795 -7.83 23.04 11.14
C ILE A 795 -8.09 22.58 12.57
N ASP A 796 -8.92 21.56 12.75
CA ASP A 796 -9.16 20.94 14.07
C ASP A 796 -8.62 19.51 14.18
N GLY A 797 -8.05 18.98 13.08
CA GLY A 797 -7.51 17.64 12.97
C GLY A 797 -8.40 16.71 12.13
N THR A 798 -9.70 16.97 12.02
CA THR A 798 -10.62 16.21 11.15
C THR A 798 -11.10 17.05 9.98
N TYR A 799 -11.33 18.33 10.19
CA TYR A 799 -11.74 19.27 9.15
C TYR A 799 -10.72 20.38 9.00
N ALA A 800 -10.56 20.84 7.76
CA ALA A 800 -9.81 22.02 7.40
C ALA A 800 -10.73 22.96 6.62
N VAL A 801 -10.79 24.23 7.01
CA VAL A 801 -11.60 25.25 6.33
C VAL A 801 -10.67 26.28 5.72
N VAL A 802 -10.90 26.64 4.46
CA VAL A 802 -10.11 27.62 3.70
C VAL A 802 -11.02 28.69 3.14
N GLY A 803 -10.73 29.96 3.39
CA GLY A 803 -11.47 31.10 2.86
C GLY A 803 -10.97 31.61 1.50
N ALA A 804 -11.85 32.24 0.73
CA ALA A 804 -11.59 32.96 -0.51
C ALA A 804 -12.57 34.12 -0.70
N ASN A 805 -12.24 35.28 -0.15
CA ASN A 805 -13.14 36.44 -0.03
C ASN A 805 -13.47 37.21 -1.33
N ASN A 806 -12.81 36.91 -2.46
CA ASN A 806 -13.01 37.63 -3.72
C ASN A 806 -13.62 36.76 -4.85
N LYS A 807 -14.24 35.62 -4.49
CA LYS A 807 -14.80 34.68 -5.47
C LYS A 807 -15.96 35.30 -6.24
N THR A 808 -15.95 35.18 -7.56
CA THR A 808 -17.11 35.49 -8.40
C THR A 808 -18.02 34.27 -8.49
N VAL A 809 -19.30 34.45 -8.17
CA VAL A 809 -20.33 33.41 -8.30
C VAL A 809 -21.39 33.97 -9.24
N SER A 810 -21.58 33.32 -10.39
CA SER A 810 -22.47 33.79 -11.48
C SER A 810 -22.21 35.26 -11.87
N SER A 811 -23.22 36.14 -11.86
CA SER A 811 -23.09 37.58 -12.20
C SER A 811 -22.66 38.47 -11.03
N LEU A 812 -22.35 37.88 -9.87
CA LEU A 812 -21.95 38.61 -8.65
C LEU A 812 -20.42 38.54 -8.47
N ASN A 813 -19.74 39.62 -8.87
CA ASN A 813 -18.31 39.80 -8.61
C ASN A 813 -18.06 40.03 -7.11
N GLY A 814 -17.07 39.35 -6.53
CA GLY A 814 -16.63 39.58 -5.14
C GLY A 814 -17.62 39.09 -4.06
N ALA A 815 -18.35 38.00 -4.33
CA ALA A 815 -19.29 37.40 -3.38
C ALA A 815 -18.62 36.57 -2.26
N GLY A 816 -17.34 36.22 -2.44
CA GLY A 816 -16.57 35.44 -1.47
C GLY A 816 -16.95 33.94 -1.41
N GLY A 817 -16.20 33.17 -0.64
CA GLY A 817 -16.36 31.72 -0.52
C GLY A 817 -15.57 31.13 0.65
N ALA A 818 -16.04 30.01 1.18
CA ALA A 818 -15.31 29.18 2.15
C ALA A 818 -15.41 27.71 1.73
N TYR A 819 -14.33 26.97 1.92
CA TYR A 819 -14.15 25.60 1.46
C TYR A 819 -13.86 24.73 2.66
N VAL A 820 -14.72 23.76 2.93
CA VAL A 820 -14.46 22.75 3.95
C VAL A 820 -13.88 21.51 3.28
N PHE A 821 -12.73 21.10 3.78
CA PHE A 821 -12.04 19.88 3.45
C PHE A 821 -12.16 18.96 4.64
N GLU A 822 -12.56 17.73 4.37
CA GLU A 822 -12.59 16.69 5.37
C GLU A 822 -11.33 15.84 5.21
N ARG A 823 -10.71 15.50 6.33
CA ARG A 823 -9.70 14.46 6.37
C ARG A 823 -10.43 13.18 6.02
N ALA A 824 -10.12 12.60 4.86
CA ALA A 824 -10.84 11.44 4.36
C ALA A 824 -10.93 10.40 5.48
N ALA A 825 -12.15 10.10 5.94
CA ALA A 825 -12.36 8.90 6.73
C ALA A 825 -11.83 7.73 5.88
N PRO A 826 -11.09 6.76 6.46
CA PRO A 826 -10.80 5.54 5.74
C PRO A 826 -12.15 5.00 5.24
N SER A 827 -12.32 4.95 3.91
CA SER A 827 -13.61 4.66 3.28
C SER A 827 -14.25 3.41 3.91
N PRO A 828 -15.55 3.44 4.27
CA PRO A 828 -16.21 2.25 4.82
C PRO A 828 -16.17 1.12 3.78
N PRO A 829 -16.02 -0.14 4.21
CA PRO A 829 -15.97 -1.27 3.31
C PRO A 829 -17.25 -1.30 2.44
N PRO A 830 -17.18 -1.38 1.10
CA PRO A 830 -18.35 -1.73 0.29
C PRO A 830 -18.90 -3.10 0.75
N PRO A 831 -20.20 -3.38 0.56
CA PRO A 831 -20.85 -4.57 1.11
C PRO A 831 -20.09 -5.83 0.70
N SER A 832 -19.67 -6.63 1.66
CA SER A 832 -19.14 -7.98 1.47
C SER A 832 -20.09 -8.79 0.57
N PRO A 833 -19.58 -9.41 -0.51
CA PRO A 833 -18.91 -10.70 -0.42
C PRO A 833 -17.42 -10.48 -0.17
N PRO A 834 -16.81 -11.29 0.69
CA PRO A 834 -15.85 -10.87 1.69
C PRO A 834 -14.63 -10.12 1.11
N PRO A 835 -14.09 -9.11 1.82
CA PRO A 835 -13.18 -8.08 1.29
C PRO A 835 -11.90 -8.66 0.66
N PRO A 836 -11.53 -8.20 -0.55
CA PRO A 836 -10.32 -8.60 -1.27
C PRO A 836 -9.44 -7.45 -1.82
N ALA A 837 -8.17 -7.81 -2.13
CA ALA A 837 -7.09 -7.19 -2.94
C ALA A 837 -6.37 -5.87 -2.54
N ARG A 838 -5.01 -5.94 -2.58
CA ARG A 838 -3.89 -4.93 -2.50
C ARG A 838 -3.47 -4.47 -1.09
N GLY A 839 -2.19 -4.44 -0.68
CA GLY A 839 -0.83 -4.60 -1.25
C GLY A 839 0.17 -4.06 -0.20
N GLN A 840 1.48 -4.36 -0.13
CA GLN A 840 2.53 -4.69 -1.11
C GLN A 840 3.83 -5.19 -0.38
N PRO A 841 5.04 -5.33 -0.99
CA PRO A 841 5.51 -5.67 -2.35
C PRO A 841 6.24 -7.06 -2.52
N PRO A 842 7.51 -7.21 -2.98
CA PRO A 842 8.00 -8.15 -3.99
C PRO A 842 8.35 -9.61 -3.55
N THR A 843 7.82 -10.64 -4.22
CA THR A 843 8.38 -12.02 -4.30
C THR A 843 8.72 -12.63 -2.95
N GLY A 844 7.74 -13.31 -2.35
CA GLY A 844 7.98 -13.97 -1.06
C GLY A 844 8.07 -12.95 0.06
N GLU A 845 7.14 -12.01 0.06
CA GLU A 845 7.12 -11.00 1.09
C GLU A 845 6.37 -11.43 2.32
N TRP A 846 7.12 -11.35 3.39
CA TRP A 846 6.63 -11.40 4.74
C TRP A 846 6.02 -10.04 5.05
N GLU A 847 4.70 -9.94 4.98
CA GLU A 847 3.99 -8.71 5.28
C GLU A 847 3.82 -8.56 6.79
N HIS A 848 4.12 -7.39 7.35
CA HIS A 848 3.85 -7.09 8.75
C HIS A 848 2.34 -7.01 8.98
N LYS A 849 1.78 -7.97 9.72
CA LYS A 849 0.33 -8.09 9.94
C LYS A 849 -0.14 -7.43 11.23
N ALA A 850 0.67 -7.46 12.28
CA ALA A 850 0.26 -6.91 13.56
C ALA A 850 1.46 -6.64 14.48
N VAL A 851 1.34 -5.57 15.26
CA VAL A 851 2.08 -5.44 16.51
C VAL A 851 1.23 -6.02 17.63
N LEU A 852 1.74 -7.07 18.27
CA LEU A 852 1.14 -7.73 19.41
C LEU A 852 1.51 -6.94 20.67
N TYR A 853 0.50 -6.56 21.43
CA TYR A 853 0.64 -5.97 22.75
C TYR A 853 -0.11 -6.82 23.77
N PRO A 854 0.39 -6.94 25.00
CA PRO A 854 -0.38 -7.53 26.07
C PRO A 854 -1.53 -6.57 26.43
N THR A 855 -2.72 -7.12 26.69
CA THR A 855 -3.91 -6.34 27.08
C THR A 855 -3.72 -5.59 28.40
N ASP A 856 -2.75 -6.03 29.21
CA ASP A 856 -2.38 -5.49 30.52
C ASP A 856 -0.95 -4.92 30.52
N ALA A 857 -0.54 -4.26 29.43
CA ALA A 857 0.79 -3.71 29.26
C ALA A 857 1.25 -2.84 30.44
N TYR A 858 2.42 -3.19 30.99
CA TYR A 858 3.05 -2.48 32.10
C TYR A 858 4.53 -2.22 31.84
N ALA A 859 5.09 -1.22 32.52
CA ALA A 859 6.44 -0.75 32.26
C ALA A 859 7.46 -1.82 32.70
N SER A 860 8.40 -2.13 31.81
CA SER A 860 9.46 -3.12 32.06
C SER A 860 8.99 -4.56 32.25
N ASP A 861 7.79 -4.92 31.78
CA ASP A 861 7.35 -6.32 31.68
C ASP A 861 8.16 -7.12 30.63
N PHE A 862 8.88 -6.40 29.76
CA PHE A 862 9.66 -6.93 28.63
C PHE A 862 8.87 -7.89 27.75
N PHE A 863 7.61 -7.53 27.45
CA PHE A 863 6.83 -8.29 26.48
C PHE A 863 7.55 -8.35 25.12
N GLY A 864 7.53 -9.53 24.49
CA GLY A 864 8.30 -9.78 23.28
C GLY A 864 9.73 -10.27 23.52
N TYR A 865 10.09 -10.62 24.76
CA TYR A 865 11.43 -11.15 25.04
C TYR A 865 11.71 -12.48 24.32
N SER A 866 10.71 -13.37 24.30
CA SER A 866 10.72 -14.61 23.53
C SER A 866 9.44 -14.72 22.71
N VAL A 867 9.54 -15.31 21.51
CA VAL A 867 8.41 -15.47 20.59
C VAL A 867 8.46 -16.84 19.93
N ALA A 868 7.31 -17.46 19.73
CA ALA A 868 7.15 -18.71 18.99
C ALA A 868 5.87 -18.69 18.16
N VAL A 869 5.86 -19.34 16.99
CA VAL A 869 4.69 -19.42 16.11
C VAL A 869 4.48 -20.83 15.55
N SER A 870 3.22 -21.28 15.50
CA SER A 870 2.81 -22.54 14.86
C SER A 870 1.37 -22.45 14.39
N GLY A 871 1.20 -22.50 13.07
CA GLY A 871 -0.06 -22.19 12.42
C GLY A 871 -0.55 -20.81 12.85
N THR A 872 -1.83 -20.73 13.21
CA THR A 872 -2.48 -19.48 13.61
C THR A 872 -2.16 -19.02 15.03
N TYR A 873 -1.23 -19.68 15.74
CA TYR A 873 -0.89 -19.36 17.12
C TYR A 873 0.50 -18.75 17.24
N ALA A 874 0.57 -17.65 17.98
CA ALA A 874 1.81 -17.06 18.42
C ALA A 874 1.82 -17.01 19.95
N VAL A 875 2.94 -17.41 20.56
CA VAL A 875 3.14 -17.30 22.01
C VAL A 875 4.25 -16.28 22.23
N VAL A 876 3.99 -15.29 23.09
CA VAL A 876 4.91 -14.19 23.38
C VAL A 876 5.18 -14.10 24.87
N GLY A 877 6.45 -14.15 25.25
CA GLY A 877 6.90 -14.08 26.63
C GLY A 877 7.07 -12.66 27.16
N ALA A 878 6.69 -12.46 28.43
CA ALA A 878 6.91 -11.25 29.23
C ALA A 878 7.35 -11.67 30.64
N PHE A 879 8.63 -12.02 30.77
CA PHE A 879 9.15 -12.68 31.96
C PHE A 879 9.19 -11.80 33.22
N PHE A 880 9.03 -10.49 33.08
CA PHE A 880 8.92 -9.56 34.21
C PHE A 880 7.48 -9.11 34.51
N SER A 881 6.49 -9.69 33.82
CA SER A 881 5.09 -9.41 34.18
C SER A 881 4.77 -9.88 35.60
N ASP A 882 3.84 -9.16 36.24
CA ASP A 882 3.47 -9.32 37.65
C ASP A 882 2.07 -9.96 37.84
N PRO A 883 1.79 -11.17 37.31
CA PRO A 883 0.46 -11.75 37.36
C PRO A 883 0.00 -11.96 38.81
N GLY A 884 -1.21 -11.46 39.11
CA GLY A 884 -1.76 -11.51 40.46
C GLY A 884 -0.93 -10.75 41.51
N GLY A 885 -0.14 -9.74 41.08
CA GLY A 885 0.69 -8.91 41.96
C GLY A 885 2.01 -9.56 42.39
N LYS A 886 2.40 -10.68 41.80
CA LYS A 886 3.66 -11.36 42.14
C LYS A 886 4.80 -10.82 41.27
N THR A 887 5.70 -10.05 41.90
CA THR A 887 6.81 -9.37 41.19
C THR A 887 7.66 -10.32 40.37
N SER A 888 7.74 -10.06 39.07
CA SER A 888 8.50 -10.80 38.05
C SER A 888 8.26 -12.30 38.08
N ALA A 889 7.06 -12.73 38.48
CA ALA A 889 6.67 -14.13 38.33
C ALA A 889 6.62 -14.53 36.85
N GLY A 890 6.32 -13.56 35.98
CA GLY A 890 6.36 -13.67 34.54
C GLY A 890 5.07 -14.24 33.96
N ALA A 891 4.83 -13.91 32.68
CA ALA A 891 3.68 -14.39 31.93
C ALA A 891 4.07 -14.72 30.49
N ALA A 892 3.24 -15.51 29.84
CA ALA A 892 3.25 -15.68 28.39
C ALA A 892 1.85 -15.43 27.84
N TYR A 893 1.77 -14.90 26.64
CA TYR A 893 0.51 -14.47 26.05
C TYR A 893 0.31 -15.26 24.76
N VAL A 894 -0.83 -15.93 24.66
CA VAL A 894 -1.20 -16.63 23.43
C VAL A 894 -2.04 -15.69 22.60
N PHE A 895 -1.52 -15.41 21.42
CA PHE A 895 -2.24 -14.74 20.36
C PHE A 895 -2.71 -15.78 19.37
N GLU A 896 -3.97 -15.66 18.99
CA GLU A 896 -4.54 -16.44 17.91
C GLU A 896 -4.93 -15.49 16.80
N ARG A 897 -4.57 -15.88 15.59
CA ARG A 897 -5.13 -15.29 14.40
C ARG A 897 -6.52 -15.89 14.16
N ASN A 898 -7.56 -15.08 14.31
CA ASN A 898 -8.93 -15.52 14.12
C ASN A 898 -9.21 -15.90 12.65
N SER A 899 -9.84 -17.05 12.43
CA SER A 899 -10.33 -17.43 11.11
C SER A 899 -11.51 -16.53 10.72
N GLY A 900 -11.22 -15.51 9.91
CA GLY A 900 -12.24 -14.57 9.38
C GLY A 900 -11.93 -13.09 9.59
N THR A 901 -10.88 -12.73 10.36
CA THR A 901 -10.38 -11.34 10.46
C THR A 901 -8.88 -11.28 10.22
N ILE A 902 -8.34 -10.09 9.91
CA ILE A 902 -6.89 -9.87 9.75
C ILE A 902 -6.16 -9.64 11.10
N ALA A 903 -6.87 -9.66 12.23
CA ALA A 903 -6.34 -9.29 13.53
C ALA A 903 -5.77 -10.50 14.30
N TRP A 904 -4.60 -10.32 14.92
CA TRP A 904 -4.08 -11.20 15.96
C TRP A 904 -4.64 -10.75 17.31
N GLU A 905 -5.38 -11.62 17.97
CA GLU A 905 -6.00 -11.31 19.24
C GLU A 905 -5.34 -12.10 20.36
N GLN A 906 -5.09 -11.42 21.48
CA GLN A 906 -4.72 -12.11 22.70
C GLN A 906 -5.91 -12.96 23.16
N LYS A 907 -5.77 -14.29 23.12
CA LYS A 907 -6.79 -15.22 23.62
C LYS A 907 -6.67 -15.48 25.09
N THR A 908 -5.44 -15.56 25.57
CA THR A 908 -5.21 -15.84 26.98
C THR A 908 -3.83 -15.37 27.43
N LYS A 909 -3.75 -15.03 28.70
CA LYS A 909 -2.52 -14.85 29.45
C LYS A 909 -2.24 -16.15 30.20
N LEU A 910 -1.20 -16.87 29.79
CA LEU A 910 -0.69 -18.03 30.49
C LEU A 910 0.13 -17.57 31.70
N VAL A 911 -0.23 -18.12 32.84
CA VAL A 911 0.47 -17.93 34.11
C VAL A 911 0.69 -19.31 34.69
N ALA A 912 1.88 -19.56 35.25
CA ALA A 912 2.13 -20.79 35.99
C ALA A 912 1.09 -20.95 37.13
N SER A 913 0.48 -22.13 37.23
CA SER A 913 -0.53 -22.42 38.26
C SER A 913 0.01 -22.25 39.69
N ASP A 914 1.33 -22.34 39.85
CA ASP A 914 2.10 -22.21 41.08
C ASP A 914 3.05 -21.00 41.06
N ALA A 915 2.77 -19.98 40.23
CA ALA A 915 3.62 -18.81 40.04
C ALA A 915 4.10 -18.20 41.37
N MET A 916 5.42 -18.00 41.48
CA MET A 916 6.09 -17.30 42.58
C MET A 916 6.89 -16.09 42.06
N PRO A 917 7.19 -15.10 42.93
CA PRO A 917 8.00 -13.95 42.54
C PRO A 917 9.38 -14.37 42.02
N ASN A 918 9.82 -13.74 40.93
CA ASN A 918 11.09 -13.98 40.24
C ASN A 918 11.26 -15.36 39.58
N ASP A 919 10.18 -16.08 39.31
CA ASP A 919 10.25 -17.34 38.54
C ASP A 919 10.66 -17.10 37.08
N TYR A 920 10.40 -15.89 36.55
CA TYR A 920 10.67 -15.48 35.17
C TYR A 920 9.98 -16.37 34.12
N PHE A 921 8.74 -16.76 34.42
CA PHE A 921 7.90 -17.50 33.48
C PHE A 921 7.69 -16.69 32.19
N GLY A 922 7.88 -17.30 31.02
CA GLY A 922 7.84 -16.59 29.73
C GLY A 922 9.23 -16.13 29.26
N TYR A 923 10.30 -16.50 29.95
CA TYR A 923 11.65 -16.23 29.47
C TYR A 923 11.94 -16.95 28.14
N SER A 924 11.45 -18.18 27.99
CA SER A 924 11.46 -18.92 26.74
C SER A 924 10.08 -19.51 26.47
N VAL A 925 9.68 -19.56 25.19
CA VAL A 925 8.38 -20.07 24.75
C VAL A 925 8.56 -20.90 23.49
N SER A 926 7.73 -21.93 23.33
CA SER A 926 7.61 -22.72 22.11
C SER A 926 6.17 -23.16 21.92
N VAL A 927 5.73 -23.30 20.67
CA VAL A 927 4.39 -23.80 20.33
C VAL A 927 4.47 -24.75 19.14
N SER A 928 3.67 -25.83 19.18
CA SER A 928 3.51 -26.76 18.07
C SER A 928 2.09 -27.34 18.09
N GLY A 929 1.30 -26.98 17.09
CA GLY A 929 -0.11 -27.35 17.03
C GLY A 929 -0.88 -26.82 18.25
N THR A 930 -1.41 -27.73 19.08
CA THR A 930 -2.20 -27.40 20.28
C THR A 930 -1.40 -27.36 21.57
N TYR A 931 -0.08 -27.55 21.53
CA TYR A 931 0.78 -27.53 22.71
C TYR A 931 1.67 -26.29 22.71
N ALA A 932 1.78 -25.68 23.88
CA ALA A 932 2.76 -24.65 24.16
C ALA A 932 3.60 -25.05 25.37
N VAL A 933 4.89 -24.75 25.34
CA VAL A 933 5.78 -24.90 26.49
C VAL A 933 6.38 -23.56 26.84
N VAL A 934 6.33 -23.22 28.13
CA VAL A 934 6.83 -21.94 28.65
C VAL A 934 7.85 -22.20 29.75
N GLY A 935 9.04 -21.64 29.60
CA GLY A 935 10.15 -21.77 30.55
C GLY A 935 10.13 -20.69 31.64
N ALA A 936 10.51 -21.09 32.85
CA ALA A 936 10.65 -20.27 34.05
C ALA A 936 11.98 -20.62 34.73
N TYR A 937 13.08 -20.14 34.14
CA TYR A 937 14.42 -20.66 34.43
C TYR A 937 14.93 -20.34 35.83
N ASN A 938 14.35 -19.33 36.49
CA ASN A 938 14.75 -18.92 37.83
C ASN A 938 13.84 -19.46 38.93
N ARG A 939 12.83 -20.26 38.55
CA ARG A 939 11.94 -20.92 39.49
C ARG A 939 12.71 -21.74 40.52
N LYS A 940 12.24 -21.67 41.77
CA LYS A 940 12.81 -22.44 42.89
C LYS A 940 12.00 -23.70 43.12
N GLN A 941 12.56 -24.84 42.78
CA GLN A 941 11.96 -26.13 43.07
C GLN A 941 12.52 -26.68 44.37
N LEU A 942 11.63 -27.05 45.31
CA LEU A 942 12.00 -27.64 46.61
C LEU A 942 13.05 -26.80 47.37
N GLY A 943 13.00 -25.47 47.25
CA GLY A 943 13.95 -24.54 47.89
C GLY A 943 15.29 -24.37 47.18
N VAL A 944 15.56 -25.12 46.11
CA VAL A 944 16.79 -24.99 45.31
C VAL A 944 16.67 -23.78 44.39
N SER A 945 17.53 -22.79 44.58
CA SER A 945 17.49 -21.57 43.76
C SER A 945 17.94 -21.83 42.32
N SER A 946 17.21 -21.24 41.37
CA SER A 946 17.49 -21.33 39.92
C SER A 946 17.60 -22.77 39.41
N SER A 947 16.87 -23.70 40.05
CA SER A 947 16.68 -25.06 39.56
C SER A 947 15.79 -25.08 38.32
N GLY A 948 14.96 -24.05 38.15
CA GLY A 948 14.16 -23.82 36.95
C GLY A 948 12.90 -24.68 36.85
N GLY A 949 12.11 -24.43 35.80
CA GLY A 949 10.89 -25.18 35.48
C GLY A 949 10.41 -24.88 34.06
N ALA A 950 9.65 -25.80 33.49
CA ALA A 950 8.95 -25.58 32.22
C ALA A 950 7.52 -26.10 32.32
N TYR A 951 6.59 -25.42 31.67
CA TYR A 951 5.17 -25.68 31.84
C TYR A 951 4.55 -26.01 30.50
N VAL A 952 3.82 -27.12 30.42
CA VAL A 952 3.11 -27.53 29.21
C VAL A 952 1.67 -27.10 29.31
N PHE A 953 1.22 -26.34 28.31
CA PHE A 953 -0.17 -25.97 28.11
C PHE A 953 -0.72 -26.68 26.89
N GLU A 954 -1.98 -27.12 26.97
CA GLU A 954 -2.73 -27.71 25.87
C GLU A 954 -4.01 -26.92 25.65
N ARG A 955 -4.29 -26.59 24.39
CA ARG A 955 -5.58 -26.02 23.99
C ARG A 955 -6.63 -27.12 23.93
N ASN A 956 -7.73 -26.94 24.66
CA ASN A 956 -8.85 -27.88 24.61
C ASN A 956 -9.54 -27.84 23.23
N SER A 957 -9.72 -29.01 22.62
CA SER A 957 -10.34 -29.17 21.30
C SER A 957 -11.69 -28.45 21.19
N GLY A 958 -11.84 -27.58 20.20
CA GLY A 958 -13.07 -26.81 19.95
C GLY A 958 -13.23 -25.56 20.82
N THR A 959 -12.25 -25.22 21.65
CA THR A 959 -12.27 -24.00 22.48
C THR A 959 -10.99 -23.17 22.29
N THR A 960 -11.03 -21.92 22.76
CA THR A 960 -9.84 -21.03 22.85
C THR A 960 -9.12 -21.16 24.20
N VAL A 961 -9.56 -22.07 25.07
CA VAL A 961 -9.04 -22.22 26.42
C VAL A 961 -7.77 -23.06 26.39
N TRP A 962 -6.70 -22.51 26.97
CA TRP A 962 -5.44 -23.20 27.21
C TRP A 962 -5.36 -23.61 28.67
N GLU A 963 -5.09 -24.88 28.91
CA GLU A 963 -4.96 -25.43 30.24
C GLU A 963 -3.55 -25.93 30.47
N GLN A 964 -3.01 -25.66 31.65
CA GLN A 964 -1.74 -26.25 32.07
C GLN A 964 -1.93 -27.75 32.30
N LYS A 965 -1.27 -28.58 31.50
CA LYS A 965 -1.34 -30.05 31.60
C LYS A 965 -0.19 -30.65 32.39
N ALA A 966 0.97 -29.99 32.41
CA ALA A 966 2.12 -30.49 33.14
C ALA A 966 3.06 -29.36 33.59
N VAL A 967 3.80 -29.65 34.66
CA VAL A 967 5.03 -28.94 35.00
C VAL A 967 6.17 -29.94 34.86
N LEU A 968 7.15 -29.60 34.04
CA LEU A 968 8.33 -30.39 33.73
C LEU A 968 9.46 -29.97 34.65
N PHE A 969 10.11 -30.96 35.24
CA PHE A 969 11.22 -30.77 36.16
C PHE A 969 12.36 -31.73 35.83
N PRO A 970 13.62 -31.29 35.93
CA PRO A 970 14.74 -32.17 35.73
C PRO A 970 14.77 -33.19 36.88
N SER A 971 14.80 -34.48 36.56
CA SER A 971 14.77 -35.56 37.55
C SER A 971 15.92 -35.51 38.57
N ASP A 972 17.04 -34.90 38.21
CA ASP A 972 18.24 -34.76 39.03
C ASP A 972 18.39 -33.39 39.73
N LEU A 973 17.42 -32.47 39.56
CA LEU A 973 17.29 -31.16 40.22
C LEU A 973 18.61 -30.40 40.47
N PRO A 974 19.43 -30.14 39.43
CA PRO A 974 20.73 -29.53 39.65
C PRO A 974 20.58 -28.05 40.05
N THR A 975 21.29 -27.64 41.11
CA THR A 975 21.32 -26.26 41.60
C THR A 975 21.92 -25.32 40.56
N GLY A 976 21.30 -24.15 40.34
CA GLY A 976 21.80 -23.18 39.36
C GLY A 976 21.80 -23.68 37.92
N SER A 977 21.00 -24.71 37.62
CA SER A 977 20.96 -25.32 36.29
C SER A 977 20.27 -24.45 35.25
N PHE A 978 19.44 -23.50 35.69
CA PHE A 978 18.63 -22.63 34.83
C PHE A 978 17.74 -23.42 33.87
N PHE A 979 17.19 -24.55 34.34
CA PHE A 979 16.28 -25.39 33.57
C PHE A 979 15.05 -24.58 33.08
N GLY A 980 14.76 -24.60 31.79
CA GLY A 980 13.71 -23.75 31.20
C GLY A 980 14.24 -22.42 30.67
N ASN A 981 15.56 -22.24 30.63
CA ASN A 981 16.18 -21.11 29.92
C ASN A 981 15.91 -21.17 28.40
N SER A 982 15.83 -22.38 27.85
CA SER A 982 15.36 -22.64 26.50
C SER A 982 14.41 -23.83 26.52
N VAL A 983 13.35 -23.76 25.70
CA VAL A 983 12.33 -24.81 25.59
C VAL A 983 11.95 -24.99 24.14
N SER A 984 11.59 -26.21 23.76
CA SER A 984 10.96 -26.50 22.47
C SER A 984 9.97 -27.65 22.62
N VAL A 985 8.88 -27.62 21.85
CA VAL A 985 7.84 -28.65 21.88
C VAL A 985 7.43 -29.06 20.48
N SER A 986 7.15 -30.35 20.34
CA SER A 986 6.46 -30.97 19.22
C SER A 986 5.21 -31.67 19.75
N VAL A 987 4.41 -32.26 18.86
CA VAL A 987 3.20 -33.01 19.26
C VAL A 987 3.51 -34.14 20.25
N THR A 988 4.71 -34.74 20.19
CA THR A 988 5.06 -35.93 20.98
C THR A 988 6.11 -35.64 22.05
N TYR A 989 7.04 -34.71 21.80
CA TYR A 989 8.17 -34.45 22.70
C TYR A 989 8.27 -32.98 23.09
N ALA A 990 8.73 -32.75 24.30
CA ALA A 990 9.20 -31.45 24.76
C ALA A 990 10.68 -31.59 25.16
N ILE A 991 11.49 -30.59 24.85
CA ILE A 991 12.88 -30.51 25.30
C ILE A 991 13.09 -29.24 26.11
N VAL A 992 13.85 -29.37 27.20
CA VAL A 992 14.15 -28.25 28.10
C VAL A 992 15.64 -28.16 28.37
N GLY A 993 16.22 -27.00 28.09
CA GLY A 993 17.63 -26.71 28.30
C GLY A 993 17.96 -26.28 29.73
N ALA A 994 19.12 -26.71 30.24
CA ALA A 994 19.64 -26.44 31.57
C ALA A 994 21.16 -26.20 31.52
N TYR A 995 21.55 -25.07 30.94
CA TYR A 995 22.95 -24.78 30.61
C TYR A 995 23.88 -24.62 31.82
N GLY A 996 23.32 -24.30 32.99
CA GLY A 996 24.07 -24.16 34.24
C GLY A 996 24.33 -25.48 34.96
N LYS A 997 23.77 -26.60 34.47
CA LYS A 997 23.94 -27.92 35.06
C LYS A 997 25.42 -28.27 35.19
N SER A 998 25.81 -28.78 36.36
CA SER A 998 27.16 -29.29 36.62
C SER A 998 27.54 -30.35 35.57
N GLY A 999 28.80 -30.33 35.12
CA GLY A 999 29.26 -31.17 34.00
C GLY A 999 29.18 -30.50 32.62
N GLY A 1000 28.90 -29.19 32.56
CA GLY A 1000 28.99 -28.40 31.33
C GLY A 1000 27.66 -28.08 30.65
N GLY A 1001 26.53 -28.36 31.33
CA GLY A 1001 25.17 -28.14 30.86
C GLY A 1001 24.40 -29.43 30.53
N GLY A 1002 23.08 -29.37 30.42
CA GLY A 1002 22.20 -30.50 30.08
C GLY A 1002 20.95 -30.08 29.30
N ALA A 1003 20.31 -31.04 28.62
CA ALA A 1003 19.00 -30.85 28.02
C ALA A 1003 18.11 -32.08 28.25
N TYR A 1004 16.87 -31.89 28.63
CA TYR A 1004 15.98 -32.96 29.11
C TYR A 1004 14.84 -33.14 28.13
N VAL A 1005 14.62 -34.37 27.68
CA VAL A 1005 13.54 -34.72 26.75
C VAL A 1005 12.42 -35.39 27.53
N TYR A 1006 11.21 -34.85 27.37
CA TYR A 1006 9.97 -35.39 27.90
C TYR A 1006 9.13 -35.92 26.75
N GLU A 1007 8.51 -37.08 26.92
CA GLU A 1007 7.59 -37.69 25.97
C GLU A 1007 6.18 -37.64 26.53
N ARG A 1008 5.23 -37.24 25.68
CA ARG A 1008 3.80 -37.29 26.00
C ARG A 1008 3.30 -38.72 25.81
N ASN A 1009 2.71 -39.29 26.85
CA ASN A 1009 1.96 -40.52 26.75
C ASN A 1009 0.62 -40.23 26.05
N SER A 1010 0.41 -40.80 24.87
CA SER A 1010 -0.79 -40.55 24.06
C SER A 1010 -2.08 -41.08 24.69
N GLY A 1011 -2.01 -42.06 25.59
CA GLY A 1011 -3.17 -42.66 26.25
C GLY A 1011 -3.62 -41.90 27.51
N THR A 1012 -2.67 -41.36 28.27
CA THR A 1012 -2.96 -40.64 29.54
C THR A 1012 -2.82 -39.13 29.42
N GLY A 1013 -2.16 -38.62 28.37
CA GLY A 1013 -1.83 -37.21 28.21
C GLY A 1013 -0.71 -36.72 29.13
N THR A 1014 -0.12 -37.61 29.95
CA THR A 1014 0.95 -37.26 30.91
C THR A 1014 2.29 -37.10 30.21
N TRP A 1015 3.13 -36.21 30.73
CA TRP A 1015 4.48 -35.98 30.23
C TRP A 1015 5.50 -36.63 31.16
N GLU A 1016 6.39 -37.44 30.60
CA GLU A 1016 7.39 -38.19 31.35
C GLU A 1016 8.80 -37.88 30.82
N GLU A 1017 9.76 -37.66 31.72
CA GLU A 1017 11.17 -37.54 31.32
C GLU A 1017 11.64 -38.86 30.72
N LYS A 1018 12.16 -38.81 29.49
CA LYS A 1018 12.69 -39.98 28.78
C LYS A 1018 14.20 -39.97 28.62
N ALA A 1019 14.82 -38.80 28.61
CA ALA A 1019 16.27 -38.71 28.47
C ALA A 1019 16.84 -37.42 29.04
N ILE A 1020 18.07 -37.53 29.54
CA ILE A 1020 18.96 -36.42 29.82
C ILE A 1020 20.06 -36.45 28.77
N LEU A 1021 20.03 -35.49 27.85
CA LEU A 1021 21.03 -35.31 26.83
C LEU A 1021 22.25 -34.60 27.42
N THR A 1022 23.44 -35.12 27.12
CA THR A 1022 24.72 -34.58 27.57
C THR A 1022 25.71 -34.59 26.42
N MET A 1023 26.75 -33.76 26.51
CA MET A 1023 27.84 -33.78 25.54
C MET A 1023 28.63 -35.08 25.65
N SER A 1024 28.91 -35.72 24.52
CA SER A 1024 29.85 -36.86 24.46
C SER A 1024 31.30 -36.48 24.79
N ASP A 1025 31.66 -35.18 24.79
CA ASP A 1025 33.00 -34.69 25.06
C ASP A 1025 33.09 -33.84 26.35
N THR A 1026 34.14 -34.06 27.14
CA THR A 1026 34.19 -33.76 28.59
C THR A 1026 34.59 -32.32 28.96
N THR A 1027 34.20 -31.32 28.18
CA THR A 1027 34.56 -29.91 28.48
C THR A 1027 33.33 -29.01 28.66
N THR A 1028 33.49 -27.99 29.50
CA THR A 1028 32.47 -26.97 29.78
C THR A 1028 32.11 -26.20 28.50
N GLY A 1029 30.82 -26.01 28.23
CA GLY A 1029 30.38 -25.27 27.03
C GLY A 1029 29.00 -24.62 27.13
N GLN A 1030 28.36 -24.65 28.31
CA GLN A 1030 26.97 -24.21 28.51
C GLN A 1030 26.00 -24.94 27.55
N PHE A 1031 26.11 -26.27 27.52
CA PHE A 1031 25.24 -27.14 26.73
C PHE A 1031 23.79 -27.08 27.22
N GLY A 1032 22.83 -26.92 26.32
CA GLY A 1032 21.44 -26.66 26.70
C GLY A 1032 21.13 -25.18 26.85
N TYR A 1033 22.01 -24.30 26.36
CA TYR A 1033 21.70 -22.87 26.31
C TYR A 1033 20.58 -22.57 25.30
N SER A 1034 20.61 -23.24 24.15
CA SER A 1034 19.52 -23.26 23.19
C SER A 1034 19.15 -24.71 22.85
N VAL A 1035 17.87 -24.99 22.69
CA VAL A 1035 17.35 -26.32 22.36
C VAL A 1035 16.24 -26.20 21.32
N PHE A 1036 16.13 -27.18 20.43
CA PHE A 1036 14.98 -27.33 19.53
C PHE A 1036 14.71 -28.82 19.30
N ILE A 1037 13.43 -29.22 19.22
CA ILE A 1037 13.00 -30.60 18.94
C ILE A 1037 11.96 -30.62 17.83
N ASP A 1038 12.20 -31.42 16.80
CA ASP A 1038 11.25 -31.68 15.71
C ASP A 1038 11.16 -33.19 15.47
N GLY A 1039 10.02 -33.77 15.85
CA GLY A 1039 9.80 -35.21 15.82
C GLY A 1039 10.88 -35.96 16.62
N THR A 1040 11.63 -36.82 15.94
CA THR A 1040 12.66 -37.69 16.57
C THR A 1040 14.04 -37.05 16.64
N TYR A 1041 14.21 -35.80 16.20
CA TYR A 1041 15.48 -35.09 16.22
C TYR A 1041 15.46 -33.95 17.22
N ALA A 1042 16.53 -33.85 18.00
CA ALA A 1042 16.79 -32.73 18.90
C ALA A 1042 18.14 -32.10 18.58
N ILE A 1043 18.22 -30.78 18.63
CA ILE A 1043 19.49 -30.05 18.55
C ILE A 1043 19.70 -29.24 19.83
N VAL A 1044 20.93 -29.27 20.34
CA VAL A 1044 21.31 -28.61 21.60
C VAL A 1044 22.57 -27.79 21.41
N GLY A 1045 22.47 -26.48 21.67
CA GLY A 1045 23.57 -25.52 21.57
C GLY A 1045 24.45 -25.48 22.82
N ALA A 1046 25.76 -25.30 22.61
CA ALA A 1046 26.79 -25.13 23.63
C ALA A 1046 27.69 -23.94 23.26
N ARG A 1047 27.21 -22.73 23.52
CA ARG A 1047 27.79 -21.49 22.97
C ARG A 1047 29.23 -21.20 23.41
N LEU A 1048 29.64 -21.65 24.59
CA LEU A 1048 31.00 -21.43 25.12
C LEU A 1048 31.91 -22.64 24.93
N LYS A 1049 31.47 -23.65 24.17
CA LYS A 1049 32.30 -24.82 23.90
C LYS A 1049 33.55 -24.39 23.14
N THR A 1050 34.71 -24.72 23.68
CA THR A 1050 35.97 -24.59 22.95
C THR A 1050 36.18 -25.87 22.15
N VAL A 1051 36.15 -25.76 20.82
CA VAL A 1051 36.42 -26.88 19.91
C VAL A 1051 37.78 -26.71 19.26
N SER A 1052 37.89 -25.81 18.28
CA SER A 1052 39.13 -25.53 17.55
C SER A 1052 39.76 -24.19 17.97
N LYS A 1053 38.95 -23.27 18.49
CA LYS A 1053 39.35 -21.95 19.01
C LYS A 1053 38.60 -21.68 20.32
N THR A 1054 39.17 -20.83 21.17
CA THR A 1054 38.55 -20.42 22.44
C THR A 1054 37.14 -19.89 22.20
N ASN A 1055 36.15 -20.45 22.91
CA ASN A 1055 34.73 -20.07 22.80
C ASN A 1055 34.20 -20.03 21.35
N SER A 1056 34.72 -20.88 20.46
CA SER A 1056 34.21 -21.01 19.10
C SER A 1056 32.75 -21.45 19.06
N GLY A 1057 32.33 -22.22 20.07
CA GLY A 1057 30.98 -22.77 20.20
C GLY A 1057 30.78 -24.10 19.47
N ALA A 1058 29.68 -24.81 19.78
CA ALA A 1058 29.25 -26.05 19.15
C ALA A 1058 27.73 -26.25 19.27
N ALA A 1059 27.15 -27.11 18.42
CA ALA A 1059 25.79 -27.62 18.58
C ALA A 1059 25.78 -29.15 18.37
N TYR A 1060 24.90 -29.87 19.05
CA TYR A 1060 24.87 -31.32 19.05
C TYR A 1060 23.50 -31.81 18.61
N VAL A 1061 23.47 -32.72 17.64
CA VAL A 1061 22.24 -33.31 17.13
C VAL A 1061 22.07 -34.70 17.74
N PHE A 1062 20.91 -34.92 18.34
CA PHE A 1062 20.47 -36.18 18.90
C PHE A 1062 19.31 -36.73 18.08
N GLU A 1063 19.24 -38.04 17.99
CA GLU A 1063 18.12 -38.74 17.37
C GLU A 1063 17.66 -39.86 18.29
N ARG A 1064 16.34 -40.00 18.42
CA ARG A 1064 15.74 -41.16 19.07
C ARG A 1064 15.87 -42.38 18.18
N ASN A 1065 16.54 -43.43 18.68
CA ASN A 1065 16.67 -44.67 17.93
C ASN A 1065 15.32 -45.33 17.69
N SER A 1066 15.08 -45.81 16.47
CA SER A 1066 13.81 -46.47 16.10
C SER A 1066 13.57 -47.83 16.76
N GLY A 1067 14.62 -48.45 17.34
CA GLY A 1067 14.54 -49.76 18.02
C GLY A 1067 14.68 -49.73 19.55
N THR A 1068 14.89 -48.56 20.18
CA THR A 1068 14.97 -48.41 21.64
C THR A 1068 14.29 -47.10 22.08
N THR A 1069 14.14 -46.87 23.38
CA THR A 1069 13.68 -45.55 23.89
C THR A 1069 14.82 -44.54 24.05
N ALA A 1070 16.06 -44.93 23.71
CA ALA A 1070 17.25 -44.12 23.93
C ALA A 1070 17.42 -43.02 22.88
N TRP A 1071 17.89 -41.86 23.37
CA TRP A 1071 18.33 -40.74 22.55
C TRP A 1071 19.84 -40.81 22.39
N GLU A 1072 20.32 -40.81 21.15
CA GLU A 1072 21.75 -40.89 20.84
C GLU A 1072 22.25 -39.63 20.18
N GLN A 1073 23.45 -39.18 20.56
CA GLN A 1073 24.14 -38.12 19.87
C GLN A 1073 24.60 -38.63 18.50
N LYS A 1074 24.03 -38.11 17.41
CA LYS A 1074 24.42 -38.50 16.04
C LYS A 1074 25.60 -37.69 15.53
N THR A 1075 25.68 -36.41 15.88
CA THR A 1075 26.80 -35.57 15.44
C THR A 1075 27.00 -34.35 16.33
N LYS A 1076 28.23 -33.80 16.27
CA LYS A 1076 28.60 -32.49 16.79
C LYS A 1076 28.84 -31.55 15.60
N LEU A 1077 28.00 -30.55 15.46
CA LEU A 1077 28.10 -29.48 14.47
C LEU A 1077 29.06 -28.39 14.96
N VAL A 1078 29.98 -28.00 14.08
CA VAL A 1078 31.00 -26.97 14.33
C VAL A 1078 31.13 -26.11 13.09
N ALA A 1079 31.42 -24.82 13.26
CA ALA A 1079 31.69 -23.94 12.12
C ALA A 1079 33.01 -24.33 11.44
N ALA A 1080 32.97 -24.63 10.14
CA ALA A 1080 34.16 -25.00 9.36
C ALA A 1080 35.21 -23.88 9.33
N ASP A 1081 34.77 -22.63 9.47
CA ASP A 1081 35.55 -21.40 9.45
C ASP A 1081 35.54 -20.69 10.82
N ALA A 1082 35.53 -21.49 11.91
CA ALA A 1082 35.44 -21.01 13.30
C ALA A 1082 36.54 -20.00 13.67
N MET A 1083 36.11 -18.90 14.29
CA MET A 1083 36.98 -17.88 14.89
C MET A 1083 36.86 -17.88 16.42
N PRO A 1084 37.84 -17.31 17.15
CA PRO A 1084 37.73 -17.14 18.60
C PRO A 1084 36.48 -16.32 18.97
N SER A 1085 35.76 -16.77 19.98
CA SER A 1085 34.58 -16.11 20.54
C SER A 1085 33.37 -15.96 19.61
N ASP A 1086 33.30 -16.70 18.49
CA ASP A 1086 32.11 -16.71 17.61
C ASP A 1086 30.81 -17.08 18.34
N GLN A 1087 30.92 -17.85 19.43
CA GLN A 1087 29.81 -18.38 20.22
C GLN A 1087 28.77 -19.14 19.37
N PHE A 1088 29.25 -19.96 18.41
CA PHE A 1088 28.40 -20.85 17.62
C PHE A 1088 27.56 -21.75 18.53
N GLY A 1089 26.27 -21.90 18.23
CA GLY A 1089 25.34 -22.62 19.11
C GLY A 1089 24.68 -21.72 20.16
N TYR A 1090 24.79 -20.39 20.01
CA TYR A 1090 24.01 -19.45 20.80
C TYR A 1090 22.50 -19.66 20.62
N SER A 1091 22.09 -19.81 19.36
CA SER A 1091 20.72 -20.14 18.95
C SER A 1091 20.74 -21.31 17.97
N VAL A 1092 19.74 -22.19 18.06
CA VAL A 1092 19.61 -23.40 17.23
C VAL A 1092 18.16 -23.62 16.82
N SER A 1093 17.95 -24.14 15.63
CA SER A 1093 16.65 -24.62 15.16
C SER A 1093 16.85 -25.77 14.17
N VAL A 1094 15.96 -26.75 14.18
CA VAL A 1094 16.00 -27.91 13.26
C VAL A 1094 14.60 -28.17 12.70
N SER A 1095 14.52 -28.42 11.40
CA SER A 1095 13.28 -28.81 10.73
C SER A 1095 13.58 -29.78 9.61
N GLY A 1096 13.03 -30.99 9.70
CA GLY A 1096 13.29 -32.05 8.73
C GLY A 1096 14.79 -32.38 8.57
N THR A 1097 15.36 -32.07 7.41
CA THR A 1097 16.78 -32.30 7.09
C THR A 1097 17.67 -31.09 7.31
N TYR A 1098 17.15 -29.95 7.75
CA TYR A 1098 17.93 -28.72 7.92
C TYR A 1098 18.08 -28.36 9.39
N ALA A 1099 19.27 -27.89 9.74
CA ALA A 1099 19.55 -27.26 11.02
C ALA A 1099 20.22 -25.91 10.78
N VAL A 1100 19.80 -24.89 11.53
CA VAL A 1100 20.38 -23.55 11.50
C VAL A 1100 20.97 -23.22 12.86
N VAL A 1101 22.21 -22.74 12.88
CA VAL A 1101 22.96 -22.44 14.10
C VAL A 1101 23.55 -21.04 14.05
N GLY A 1102 23.23 -20.21 15.05
CA GLY A 1102 23.70 -18.82 15.14
C GLY A 1102 25.07 -18.65 15.80
N ALA A 1103 25.84 -17.67 15.33
CA ALA A 1103 27.16 -17.25 15.82
C ALA A 1103 27.28 -15.70 15.79
N TYR A 1104 26.64 -15.03 16.75
CA TYR A 1104 26.33 -13.61 16.66
C TYR A 1104 27.52 -12.65 16.84
N VAL A 1105 28.61 -13.11 17.46
CA VAL A 1105 29.82 -12.28 17.73
C VAL A 1105 30.81 -12.35 16.55
N ARG A 1106 30.53 -13.19 15.55
CA ARG A 1106 31.42 -13.45 14.42
C ARG A 1106 31.85 -12.18 13.70
N LYS A 1107 33.14 -12.14 13.32
CA LYS A 1107 33.77 -11.03 12.57
C LYS A 1107 33.90 -11.38 11.09
N ARG A 1108 33.31 -10.57 10.20
CA ARG A 1108 33.38 -10.75 8.73
C ARG A 1108 33.96 -9.50 8.05
N LEU A 1109 34.84 -9.70 7.06
CA LEU A 1109 35.45 -8.63 6.25
C LEU A 1109 36.05 -7.47 7.08
N GLY A 1110 36.61 -7.77 8.26
CA GLY A 1110 37.19 -6.77 9.15
C GLY A 1110 36.20 -6.08 10.11
N VAL A 1111 34.89 -6.33 9.98
CA VAL A 1111 33.83 -5.72 10.79
C VAL A 1111 33.53 -6.57 12.02
N ALA A 1112 33.82 -6.04 13.21
CA ALA A 1112 33.56 -6.74 14.48
C ALA A 1112 32.05 -6.86 14.76
N ASN A 1113 31.64 -7.96 15.39
CA ASN A 1113 30.25 -8.23 15.79
C ASN A 1113 29.24 -8.13 14.62
N SER A 1114 29.70 -8.40 13.40
CA SER A 1114 28.84 -8.43 12.21
C SER A 1114 27.93 -9.66 12.21
N GLY A 1115 28.31 -10.73 12.92
CA GLY A 1115 27.52 -11.95 13.10
C GLY A 1115 27.52 -12.91 11.91
N GLY A 1116 26.90 -14.07 12.09
CA GLY A 1116 26.71 -15.12 11.10
C GLY A 1116 25.74 -16.23 11.54
N ALA A 1117 25.07 -16.88 10.59
CA ALA A 1117 24.23 -18.05 10.85
C ALA A 1117 24.56 -19.17 9.87
N TYR A 1118 24.64 -20.42 10.35
CA TYR A 1118 25.16 -21.55 9.59
C TYR A 1118 24.06 -22.54 9.29
N VAL A 1119 23.95 -22.95 8.03
CA VAL A 1119 22.98 -23.98 7.62
C VAL A 1119 23.68 -25.31 7.43
N PHE A 1120 23.19 -26.32 8.12
CA PHE A 1120 23.57 -27.71 7.96
C PHE A 1120 22.42 -28.48 7.31
N GLU A 1121 22.77 -29.39 6.41
CA GLU A 1121 21.82 -30.30 5.77
C GLU A 1121 22.23 -31.75 6.08
N ARG A 1122 21.28 -32.53 6.58
CA ARG A 1122 21.44 -33.96 6.79
C ARG A 1122 21.26 -34.68 5.47
N ASN A 1123 22.25 -35.47 5.07
CA ASN A 1123 22.08 -36.44 4.01
C ASN A 1123 21.04 -37.48 4.44
N SER A 1124 19.93 -37.56 3.72
CA SER A 1124 18.81 -38.44 4.05
C SER A 1124 19.14 -39.93 4.00
N THR A 1125 20.22 -40.31 3.32
CA THR A 1125 20.64 -41.71 3.13
C THR A 1125 21.76 -42.11 4.10
N SER A 1126 22.78 -41.29 4.27
CA SER A 1126 23.90 -41.60 5.18
C SER A 1126 23.70 -41.12 6.62
N GLY A 1127 22.72 -40.23 6.86
CA GLY A 1127 22.48 -39.62 8.17
C GLY A 1127 23.52 -38.55 8.57
N VAL A 1128 24.54 -38.34 7.74
CA VAL A 1128 25.63 -37.39 7.99
C VAL A 1128 25.12 -35.96 7.81
N TRP A 1129 25.47 -35.08 8.75
CA TRP A 1129 25.18 -33.65 8.66
C TRP A 1129 26.38 -32.90 8.10
N GLU A 1130 26.14 -32.04 7.11
CA GLU A 1130 27.18 -31.25 6.45
C GLU A 1130 26.83 -29.77 6.48
N GLN A 1131 27.82 -28.91 6.73
CA GLN A 1131 27.66 -27.47 6.58
C GLN A 1131 27.51 -27.14 5.09
N LYS A 1132 26.35 -26.60 4.69
CA LYS A 1132 26.08 -26.24 3.29
C LYS A 1132 26.44 -24.80 2.97
N THR A 1133 26.15 -23.88 3.88
CA THR A 1133 26.42 -22.46 3.67
C THR A 1133 26.48 -21.70 4.99
N VAL A 1134 26.99 -20.48 4.91
CA VAL A 1134 26.92 -19.47 5.97
C VAL A 1134 26.10 -18.31 5.43
N LEU A 1135 25.02 -17.98 6.13
CA LEU A 1135 24.14 -16.86 5.83
C LEU A 1135 24.74 -15.58 6.41
N PHE A 1136 24.74 -14.54 5.60
CA PHE A 1136 25.15 -13.20 5.98
C PHE A 1136 24.13 -12.18 5.47
N PRO A 1137 23.93 -11.08 6.21
CA PRO A 1137 23.04 -10.01 5.77
C PRO A 1137 23.60 -9.33 4.51
N SER A 1138 22.75 -9.07 3.52
CA SER A 1138 23.14 -8.45 2.24
C SER A 1138 23.64 -7.01 2.37
N ASP A 1139 23.17 -6.30 3.40
CA ASP A 1139 23.46 -4.88 3.67
C ASP A 1139 24.69 -4.65 4.58
N LEU A 1140 25.35 -5.72 5.04
CA LEU A 1140 26.59 -5.70 5.86
C LEU A 1140 26.65 -4.66 7.00
N PRO A 1141 25.64 -4.58 7.90
CA PRO A 1141 25.60 -3.56 8.93
C PRO A 1141 26.62 -3.81 10.05
N THR A 1142 27.39 -2.78 10.40
CA THR A 1142 28.43 -2.85 11.45
C THR A 1142 27.82 -3.09 12.83
N GLY A 1143 28.36 -4.05 13.59
CA GLY A 1143 27.95 -4.32 14.97
C GLY A 1143 26.52 -4.88 15.14
N SER A 1144 25.93 -5.42 14.08
CA SER A 1144 24.51 -5.81 14.05
C SER A 1144 24.14 -7.04 14.87
N MET A 1145 25.12 -7.85 15.28
CA MET A 1145 24.91 -9.10 16.02
C MET A 1145 23.98 -10.10 15.29
N PHE A 1146 24.11 -10.19 13.96
CA PHE A 1146 23.35 -11.13 13.13
C PHE A 1146 23.59 -12.59 13.53
N GLY A 1147 22.53 -13.39 13.67
CA GLY A 1147 22.63 -14.77 14.17
C GLY A 1147 22.40 -14.90 15.68
N TYR A 1148 21.92 -13.84 16.34
CA TYR A 1148 21.58 -13.89 17.77
C TYR A 1148 20.37 -14.80 18.04
N SER A 1149 19.38 -14.79 17.15
CA SER A 1149 18.25 -15.73 17.14
C SER A 1149 18.06 -16.31 15.74
N VAL A 1150 17.68 -17.59 15.67
CA VAL A 1150 17.45 -18.30 14.40
C VAL A 1150 16.22 -19.20 14.52
N SER A 1151 15.48 -19.36 13.43
CA SER A 1151 14.41 -20.36 13.32
C SER A 1151 14.35 -20.87 11.88
N VAL A 1152 14.10 -22.17 11.69
CA VAL A 1152 13.96 -22.79 10.35
C VAL A 1152 12.68 -23.63 10.28
N SER A 1153 11.97 -23.52 9.16
CA SER A 1153 10.86 -24.40 8.80
C SER A 1153 11.05 -24.86 7.36
N GLY A 1154 11.38 -26.13 7.18
CA GLY A 1154 11.73 -26.71 5.88
C GLY A 1154 12.86 -25.93 5.20
N THR A 1155 12.55 -25.33 4.06
CA THR A 1155 13.50 -24.56 3.24
C THR A 1155 13.51 -23.06 3.55
N CYS A 1156 12.87 -22.60 4.61
CA CYS A 1156 12.80 -21.18 4.98
C CYS A 1156 13.41 -20.98 6.37
N ALA A 1157 14.31 -20.00 6.51
CA ALA A 1157 14.98 -19.65 7.75
C ALA A 1157 14.86 -18.16 8.02
N ILE A 1158 14.71 -17.78 9.29
CA ILE A 1158 14.76 -16.39 9.75
C ILE A 1158 15.92 -16.21 10.74
N VAL A 1159 16.62 -15.09 10.63
CA VAL A 1159 17.80 -14.76 11.44
C VAL A 1159 17.70 -13.34 12.00
N GLY A 1160 17.80 -13.20 13.32
CA GLY A 1160 17.75 -11.92 14.02
C GLY A 1160 19.12 -11.21 14.11
N ALA A 1161 19.10 -9.88 14.02
CA ALA A 1161 20.26 -8.97 14.12
C ALA A 1161 19.88 -7.73 14.94
N TYR A 1162 19.77 -7.92 16.26
CA TYR A 1162 19.09 -6.95 17.12
C TYR A 1162 19.81 -5.63 17.32
N SER A 1163 21.12 -5.59 17.06
CA SER A 1163 21.97 -4.41 17.32
C SER A 1163 22.26 -3.61 16.04
N LYS A 1164 21.54 -3.90 14.95
CA LYS A 1164 21.60 -3.12 13.71
C LYS A 1164 21.18 -1.66 13.96
N SER A 1165 21.92 -0.69 13.41
CA SER A 1165 21.57 0.73 13.47
C SER A 1165 20.17 0.99 12.91
N GLY A 1166 19.36 1.78 13.62
CA GLY A 1166 17.94 2.00 13.29
C GLY A 1166 16.95 1.08 14.04
N GLY A 1167 17.36 0.51 15.19
CA GLY A 1167 16.46 -0.25 16.08
C GLY A 1167 16.47 -1.78 15.92
N GLY A 1168 17.48 -2.36 15.25
CA GLY A 1168 17.58 -3.81 15.01
C GLY A 1168 16.96 -4.29 13.69
N GLY A 1169 17.11 -5.57 13.36
CA GLY A 1169 16.61 -6.17 12.11
C GLY A 1169 16.42 -7.69 12.19
N ALA A 1170 15.60 -8.25 11.29
CA ALA A 1170 15.49 -9.70 11.09
C ALA A 1170 15.48 -10.02 9.59
N TYR A 1171 16.11 -11.12 9.20
CA TYR A 1171 16.42 -11.44 7.81
C TYR A 1171 15.86 -12.81 7.46
N ILE A 1172 15.14 -12.92 6.35
CA ILE A 1172 14.55 -14.18 5.93
C ILE A 1172 15.30 -14.71 4.72
N PHE A 1173 15.69 -15.98 4.81
CA PHE A 1173 16.39 -16.74 3.78
C PHE A 1173 15.54 -17.91 3.33
N GLU A 1174 15.51 -18.15 2.03
CA GLU A 1174 14.85 -19.33 1.47
C GLU A 1174 15.79 -20.12 0.58
N ARG A 1175 15.81 -21.44 0.77
CA ARG A 1175 16.53 -22.37 -0.09
C ARG A 1175 15.80 -22.47 -1.42
N ASN A 1176 16.47 -22.04 -2.47
CA ASN A 1176 16.04 -22.20 -3.84
C ASN A 1176 16.04 -23.69 -4.21
N SER A 1177 14.89 -24.24 -4.59
CA SER A 1177 14.74 -25.66 -4.91
C SER A 1177 15.47 -26.07 -6.18
N GLY A 1178 15.75 -25.14 -7.10
CA GLY A 1178 16.44 -25.39 -8.38
C GLY A 1178 17.97 -25.32 -8.29
N THR A 1179 18.52 -24.47 -7.41
CA THR A 1179 19.98 -24.29 -7.25
C THR A 1179 20.52 -24.89 -5.96
N SER A 1180 19.65 -25.26 -5.03
CA SER A 1180 19.96 -25.64 -3.64
C SER A 1180 20.67 -24.55 -2.82
N ALA A 1181 20.79 -23.32 -3.35
CA ALA A 1181 21.37 -22.19 -2.64
C ALA A 1181 20.36 -21.55 -1.69
N TRP A 1182 20.82 -21.04 -0.55
CA TRP A 1182 20.00 -20.22 0.34
C TRP A 1182 20.16 -18.75 -0.02
N GLU A 1183 19.05 -18.09 -0.32
CA GLU A 1183 19.00 -16.70 -0.77
C GLU A 1183 18.25 -15.84 0.24
N GLU A 1184 18.75 -14.63 0.51
CA GLU A 1184 18.01 -13.63 1.29
C GLU A 1184 16.80 -13.15 0.48
N LYS A 1185 15.59 -13.27 1.04
CA LYS A 1185 14.33 -12.89 0.38
C LYS A 1185 13.84 -11.51 0.82
N THR A 1186 14.02 -11.17 2.10
CA THR A 1186 13.62 -9.86 2.62
C THR A 1186 14.34 -9.52 3.94
N ILE A 1187 14.43 -8.22 4.23
CA ILE A 1187 14.92 -7.66 5.49
C ILE A 1187 13.74 -7.00 6.21
N LEU A 1188 13.36 -7.55 7.35
CA LEU A 1188 12.37 -6.98 8.24
C LEU A 1188 13.06 -5.94 9.14
N ALA A 1189 12.72 -4.66 8.94
CA ALA A 1189 13.21 -3.54 9.76
C ALA A 1189 12.19 -3.17 10.84
N CYS A 1190 12.70 -2.61 11.96
CA CYS A 1190 11.84 -2.12 13.04
C CYS A 1190 10.88 -1.03 12.51
N PRO A 1191 9.55 -1.23 12.56
CA PRO A 1191 8.58 -0.23 12.08
C PRO A 1191 8.56 1.07 12.90
N ASP A 1192 9.13 1.04 14.12
CA ASP A 1192 9.21 2.17 15.04
C ASP A 1192 10.67 2.63 15.11
N SER A 1193 10.95 3.80 14.56
CA SER A 1193 12.25 4.19 14.01
C SER A 1193 13.47 4.28 14.95
N ILE A 1194 13.42 3.93 16.26
CA ILE A 1194 14.63 3.77 17.11
C ILE A 1194 14.43 3.18 18.54
N SER A 1195 13.21 3.04 19.09
CA SER A 1195 13.03 2.73 20.53
C SER A 1195 12.92 1.25 20.91
N ALA A 1196 12.62 0.36 19.95
CA ALA A 1196 12.53 -1.08 20.17
C ALA A 1196 13.84 -1.78 19.77
N ILE A 1197 14.16 -2.89 20.44
CA ILE A 1197 15.24 -3.79 20.04
C ILE A 1197 14.64 -4.92 19.19
N PHE A 1198 14.58 -4.68 17.88
CA PHE A 1198 13.92 -5.53 16.90
C PHE A 1198 14.82 -6.70 16.45
N GLY A 1199 14.30 -7.92 16.36
CA GLY A 1199 15.09 -9.10 15.95
C GLY A 1199 15.89 -9.78 17.07
N PHE A 1200 15.58 -9.51 18.34
CA PHE A 1200 16.16 -10.22 19.50
C PHE A 1200 15.73 -11.69 19.59
N SER A 1201 14.47 -11.99 19.33
CA SER A 1201 13.91 -13.35 19.18
C SER A 1201 13.12 -13.41 17.88
N VAL A 1202 13.25 -14.53 17.15
CA VAL A 1202 12.54 -14.79 15.90
C VAL A 1202 12.00 -16.22 15.88
N SER A 1203 10.83 -16.43 15.29
CA SER A 1203 10.26 -17.76 15.04
C SER A 1203 9.60 -17.77 13.68
N ILE A 1204 9.66 -18.91 12.97
CA ILE A 1204 9.03 -19.11 11.66
C ILE A 1204 8.48 -20.53 11.55
N ASP A 1205 7.29 -20.70 10.97
CA ASP A 1205 6.68 -22.02 10.72
C ASP A 1205 6.47 -22.33 9.24
N GLY A 1206 6.86 -21.40 8.35
CA GLY A 1206 6.73 -21.51 6.90
C GLY A 1206 5.56 -20.69 6.32
N THR A 1207 4.59 -20.29 7.16
CA THR A 1207 3.47 -19.39 6.82
C THR A 1207 3.52 -18.11 7.65
N TYR A 1208 3.84 -18.19 8.94
CA TYR A 1208 3.97 -17.05 9.85
C TYR A 1208 5.38 -16.96 10.41
N ALA A 1209 5.77 -15.72 10.69
CA ALA A 1209 6.99 -15.38 11.39
C ALA A 1209 6.66 -14.36 12.46
N VAL A 1210 7.25 -14.51 13.64
CA VAL A 1210 7.09 -13.54 14.72
C VAL A 1210 8.46 -13.04 15.12
N VAL A 1211 8.61 -11.73 15.22
CA VAL A 1211 9.86 -11.05 15.58
C VAL A 1211 9.63 -10.20 16.82
N SER A 1212 10.53 -10.28 17.79
CA SER A 1212 10.50 -9.42 18.98
C SER A 1212 10.76 -7.95 18.63
N GLY A 1213 10.15 -7.01 19.33
CA GLY A 1213 10.67 -5.66 19.54
C GLY A 1213 10.55 -5.27 21.01
N ARG A 1214 11.43 -5.86 21.82
CA ARG A 1214 11.53 -5.57 23.26
C ARG A 1214 11.87 -4.08 23.47
N ASN A 1215 11.51 -3.54 24.62
CA ASN A 1215 11.74 -2.14 25.03
C ASN A 1215 10.90 -1.09 24.28
N LYS A 1216 10.01 -1.50 23.37
CA LYS A 1216 9.02 -0.59 22.80
C LYS A 1216 8.21 0.10 23.89
N THR A 1217 8.08 1.41 23.78
CA THR A 1217 7.17 2.20 24.61
C THR A 1217 5.78 2.14 24.01
N VAL A 1218 4.79 1.75 24.80
CA VAL A 1218 3.39 1.55 24.35
C VAL A 1218 2.51 2.50 25.15
N SER A 1219 1.80 3.41 24.48
CA SER A 1219 0.85 4.35 25.11
C SER A 1219 1.44 5.06 26.34
N SER A 1220 2.68 5.59 26.23
CA SER A 1220 3.50 6.20 27.31
C SER A 1220 4.10 5.27 28.37
N VAL A 1221 3.85 3.96 28.29
CA VAL A 1221 4.44 2.95 29.18
C VAL A 1221 5.81 2.51 28.64
N SER A 1222 6.88 3.00 29.26
CA SER A 1222 8.27 2.72 28.85
C SER A 1222 8.63 1.25 29.03
N ASN A 1223 9.35 0.67 28.06
CA ASN A 1223 9.79 -0.72 28.08
C ASN A 1223 8.68 -1.78 28.23
N ALA A 1224 7.43 -1.44 27.89
CA ALA A 1224 6.35 -2.41 27.88
C ALA A 1224 6.64 -3.58 26.92
N GLY A 1225 7.31 -3.28 25.79
CA GLY A 1225 7.72 -4.26 24.81
C GLY A 1225 6.61 -4.64 23.82
N ALA A 1226 7.00 -5.30 22.74
CA ALA A 1226 6.10 -5.70 21.65
C ALA A 1226 6.63 -6.93 20.93
N ALA A 1227 5.75 -7.64 20.21
CA ALA A 1227 6.12 -8.62 19.20
C ALA A 1227 5.42 -8.27 17.88
N TYR A 1228 6.02 -8.64 16.77
CA TYR A 1228 5.60 -8.24 15.43
C TYR A 1228 5.33 -9.52 14.66
N ALA A 1229 4.06 -9.75 14.33
CA ALA A 1229 3.63 -10.90 13.56
C ALA A 1229 3.67 -10.54 12.08
N TYR A 1230 4.34 -11.40 11.32
CA TYR A 1230 4.47 -11.35 9.88
C TYR A 1230 3.81 -12.59 9.30
N GLU A 1231 3.19 -12.42 8.14
CA GLU A 1231 2.65 -13.52 7.37
C GLU A 1231 3.33 -13.56 6.01
N ARG A 1232 3.73 -14.76 5.61
CA ARG A 1232 4.18 -15.07 4.27
C ARG A 1232 2.99 -15.02 3.33
N LEU A 1233 3.02 -14.07 2.40
CA LEU A 1233 1.99 -13.96 1.37
C LEU A 1233 2.11 -15.18 0.43
N SER A 1234 1.08 -16.02 0.41
CA SER A 1234 1.17 -17.40 -0.10
C SER A 1234 1.56 -17.50 -1.58
N GLY A 1235 2.77 -18.02 -1.86
CA GLY A 1235 2.95 -19.22 -2.68
C GLY A 1235 2.88 -20.45 -1.77
N THR A 1236 2.49 -21.62 -2.28
CA THR A 1236 2.25 -22.85 -1.49
C THR A 1236 3.30 -23.12 -0.38
N PRO A 1237 2.88 -23.50 0.84
CA PRO A 1237 3.81 -23.74 1.95
C PRO A 1237 4.75 -24.91 1.63
N PRO A 1238 5.99 -24.95 2.16
CA PRO A 1238 6.73 -26.22 2.22
C PRO A 1238 5.87 -27.23 2.98
N PRO A 1239 5.86 -28.52 2.61
CA PRO A 1239 5.06 -29.52 3.30
C PRO A 1239 5.41 -29.51 4.79
N SER A 1240 4.43 -29.22 5.63
CA SER A 1240 4.55 -29.43 7.07
C SER A 1240 4.76 -30.93 7.33
N PRO A 1241 5.66 -31.33 8.25
CA PRO A 1241 5.80 -32.72 8.62
C PRO A 1241 4.49 -33.18 9.26
N SER A 1242 3.70 -33.96 8.51
CA SER A 1242 2.45 -34.51 9.03
C SER A 1242 2.76 -35.52 10.14
N PRO A 1243 1.97 -35.59 11.23
CA PRO A 1243 2.07 -36.68 12.18
C PRO A 1243 1.73 -37.97 11.43
N ARG A 1244 2.68 -38.90 11.30
CA ARG A 1244 2.38 -40.23 10.73
C ARG A 1244 1.47 -40.98 11.69
N THR A 1245 0.18 -41.08 11.35
CA THR A 1245 -0.68 -42.16 11.83
C THR A 1245 -0.65 -43.29 10.78
N PRO A 1246 -0.28 -44.53 11.15
CA PRO A 1246 -0.18 -45.62 10.19
C PRO A 1246 -1.58 -46.20 9.89
N SER A 1247 -2.09 -46.02 8.67
CA SER A 1247 -3.23 -46.79 8.17
C SER A 1247 -2.74 -48.04 7.44
N PHE A 1248 -2.93 -49.19 8.06
CA PHE A 1248 -2.71 -50.50 7.43
C PHE A 1248 -3.73 -50.72 6.29
N ARG A 1249 -3.23 -50.94 5.06
CA ARG A 1249 -3.94 -51.74 4.06
C ARG A 1249 -3.28 -53.11 4.01
N THR A 1250 -4.07 -54.12 4.34
CA THR A 1250 -3.81 -55.54 4.12
C THR A 1250 -3.71 -55.87 2.63
N PRO A 1251 -2.76 -56.72 2.21
CA PRO A 1251 -2.85 -57.49 0.98
C PRO A 1251 -3.29 -58.93 1.29
N ALA A 1252 -4.36 -59.38 0.63
CA ALA A 1252 -4.52 -60.80 0.28
C ALA A 1252 -3.56 -61.11 -0.90
N ALA A 1253 -3.01 -62.31 -1.15
CA ALA A 1253 -3.47 -63.66 -0.84
C ALA A 1253 -2.35 -64.74 -0.97
N SER A 1254 -2.69 -65.94 -0.46
CA SER A 1254 -2.16 -67.32 -0.72
C SER A 1254 -0.77 -67.68 -0.18
N SER A 1255 -0.47 -68.84 0.42
CA SER A 1255 -1.12 -70.12 0.83
C SER A 1255 0.02 -71.03 1.38
N PRO A 1256 -0.17 -72.23 1.96
CA PRO A 1256 -1.36 -72.93 2.43
C PRO A 1256 -1.56 -72.91 3.96
#